data_AF-A0A947CPY1-F1
#
_entry.id   AF-A0A947CPY1-F1
#
_cell.length_a   1.000
_cell.length_b   1.000
_cell.length_c   1.000
_cell.angle_alpha   90.00
_cell.angle_beta   90.00
_cell.angle_gamma   90.00
#
_symmetry.space_group_name_H-M   'P 1'
#
loop_
_entity.id
_entity.type
_entity.pdbx_description
1 polymer ?
#
loop_
_entity_poly.entity_id
_entity_poly.type
_entity_poly.pdbx_seq_one_letter_code
_entity_poly.pdbx_strand_id
1 'polypeptide(L)'
;KTAEPRRRDLELCKKLAPLGEVASAAAELSKDSARAGTRADELAVELKTARVAESRAAGRDRAAGKACKAARAHEVELAPALDRARDIEARLQTAESRDRDLQLKVASATKALSDSRQAARAALDRRAALLDESAELERWLEEHLCISEFADNLELWQSHIVEHGRAVDSQVRLRAQVEELSGQADESSQARDVAAKERDRARRALDEARAAAEAARERCAELPADKTRKALDGARAEQAQISGWLTMANEAAAATEARTAAQAQIEACQGRQARASSQADSLTIERTGVVAAHQEADATLRRLQQALSRDVVAMRAELEDGEPCTVCGSTEHPYATGDSLKDSLLAEQQERTDRLRDQLLAIDSKLARSQEEKRAAAEELAMARGQSEAAAAELAALSQRWAERGSRELQGLEQVDSEATRTWLRGREQALAAELERLVEHDEDARTRQAQLGEAESRVSARQNDLDQVRERFDVLAASHGKLDSQLQAARDKLVYFDSTVSAGIERLAPLTEALAILGLPVESAALSESLVAIAGDYRQTHERRADIERKLLPLVGTIERLAVEAERLAAELEVAETEAAAHGKALAALRQSRLDALGGKTVAEVEGELRLARERAAEEQASASKALVEARSAAVGIDARHQAAAADSERLAIERAAAKSRLQAAAEQLGIEID
;
A
#
# COMPACT_ATOMS: atom_id res chain seq x y z
N LYS A 1 73.67 -22.36 17.82
CA LYS A 1 73.82 -23.83 17.84
C LYS A 1 75.27 -24.11 18.24
N THR A 2 75.53 -24.00 19.54
CA THR A 2 75.65 -25.11 20.52
C THR A 2 77.05 -25.73 20.49
N ALA A 3 77.69 -25.71 21.66
CA ALA A 3 79.06 -26.15 21.91
C ALA A 3 79.17 -27.68 21.97
N GLU A 4 80.25 -28.19 21.38
CA GLU A 4 80.76 -29.57 21.41
C GLU A 4 82.30 -29.46 21.55
N PRO A 5 83.00 -30.43 22.14
CA PRO A 5 83.64 -30.29 23.45
C PRO A 5 85.17 -30.49 23.41
N ARG A 6 85.82 -30.06 24.51
CA ARG A 6 86.70 -30.81 25.45
C ARG A 6 87.05 -32.30 25.18
N ARG A 7 87.36 -32.69 23.94
CA ARG A 7 87.66 -34.08 23.48
C ARG A 7 89.08 -34.59 23.78
N ARG A 8 90.00 -33.73 24.22
CA ARG A 8 91.46 -34.03 24.23
C ARG A 8 92.02 -34.56 25.56
N ASP A 9 91.41 -34.20 26.69
CA ASP A 9 91.73 -34.82 27.99
C ASP A 9 91.41 -36.33 28.03
N LEU A 10 90.75 -36.81 26.96
CA LEU A 10 90.43 -38.21 26.72
C LEU A 10 91.62 -39.07 26.28
N GLU A 11 92.71 -38.50 25.73
CA GLU A 11 93.85 -39.31 25.24
C GLU A 11 94.84 -39.72 26.34
N LEU A 12 95.07 -38.88 27.34
CA LEU A 12 96.05 -39.18 28.41
C LEU A 12 95.56 -40.31 29.33
N CYS A 13 94.24 -40.41 29.51
CA CYS A 13 93.59 -41.56 30.13
C CYS A 13 93.86 -42.88 29.38
N LYS A 14 94.12 -42.87 28.07
CA LYS A 14 94.33 -44.13 27.31
C LYS A 14 95.66 -44.83 27.63
N LYS A 15 96.70 -44.09 27.99
CA LYS A 15 98.05 -44.68 28.19
C LYS A 15 98.26 -45.29 29.58
N LEU A 16 97.58 -44.78 30.61
CA LEU A 16 97.66 -45.32 31.97
C LEU A 16 96.53 -46.30 32.30
N ALA A 17 95.51 -46.39 31.42
CA ALA A 17 94.38 -47.29 31.56
C ALA A 17 94.77 -48.74 31.91
N PRO A 18 95.74 -49.41 31.23
CA PRO A 18 95.95 -50.83 31.47
C PRO A 18 96.57 -51.16 32.83
N LEU A 19 97.37 -50.28 33.45
CA LEU A 19 97.88 -50.49 34.82
C LEU A 19 96.86 -50.15 35.89
N GLY A 20 95.99 -49.16 35.63
CA GLY A 20 94.89 -48.82 36.52
C GLY A 20 93.94 -50.00 36.75
N GLU A 21 93.66 -50.80 35.71
CA GLU A 21 92.75 -51.94 35.84
C GLU A 21 93.33 -53.04 36.75
N VAL A 22 94.61 -53.38 36.62
CA VAL A 22 95.20 -54.46 37.44
C VAL A 22 95.48 -53.98 38.87
N ALA A 23 96.01 -52.75 39.05
CA ALA A 23 96.17 -52.06 40.35
C ALA A 23 94.86 -51.99 41.14
N SER A 24 93.79 -51.55 40.47
CA SER A 24 92.45 -51.49 41.04
C SER A 24 91.94 -52.88 41.42
N ALA A 25 92.14 -53.90 40.57
CA ALA A 25 91.65 -55.24 40.84
C ALA A 25 92.27 -55.89 42.09
N ALA A 26 93.58 -55.75 42.34
CA ALA A 26 94.17 -56.30 43.56
C ALA A 26 93.90 -55.47 44.82
N ALA A 27 93.75 -54.14 44.69
CA ALA A 27 93.32 -53.30 45.80
C ALA A 27 91.86 -53.58 46.20
N GLU A 28 90.99 -53.87 45.22
CA GLU A 28 89.61 -54.34 45.44
C GLU A 28 89.62 -55.70 46.16
N LEU A 29 90.34 -56.71 45.64
CA LEU A 29 90.45 -58.02 46.31
C LEU A 29 91.00 -57.94 47.74
N SER A 30 91.92 -57.01 48.00
CA SER A 30 92.44 -56.73 49.33
C SER A 30 91.39 -56.16 50.28
N LYS A 31 90.55 -55.23 49.79
CA LYS A 31 89.43 -54.69 50.56
C LYS A 31 88.34 -55.75 50.77
N ASP A 32 88.09 -56.58 49.76
CA ASP A 32 87.03 -57.58 49.81
C ASP A 32 87.37 -58.74 50.76
N SER A 33 88.63 -59.18 50.79
CA SER A 33 89.09 -60.16 51.78
C SER A 33 88.98 -59.62 53.22
N ALA A 34 89.36 -58.36 53.46
CA ALA A 34 89.21 -57.75 54.79
C ALA A 34 87.73 -57.60 55.18
N ARG A 35 86.88 -57.17 54.24
CA ARG A 35 85.42 -57.05 54.45
C ARG A 35 84.78 -58.40 54.76
N ALA A 36 85.18 -59.47 54.07
CA ALA A 36 84.66 -60.81 54.31
C ALA A 36 85.01 -61.33 55.72
N GLY A 37 86.24 -61.07 56.19
CA GLY A 37 86.64 -61.38 57.57
C GLY A 37 85.80 -60.63 58.61
N THR A 38 85.64 -59.30 58.47
CA THR A 38 84.79 -58.51 59.37
C THR A 38 83.34 -58.99 59.36
N ARG A 39 82.82 -59.38 58.18
CA ARG A 39 81.45 -59.88 58.00
C ARG A 39 81.22 -61.19 58.75
N ALA A 40 82.20 -62.08 58.78
CA ALA A 40 82.11 -63.33 59.52
C ALA A 40 82.04 -63.07 61.04
N ASP A 41 82.90 -62.18 61.57
CA ASP A 41 82.89 -61.83 63.00
C ASP A 41 81.59 -61.13 63.43
N GLU A 42 81.05 -60.23 62.60
CA GLU A 42 79.76 -59.59 62.82
C GLU A 42 78.62 -60.63 62.94
N LEU A 43 78.59 -61.60 62.03
CA LEU A 43 77.57 -62.65 62.02
C LEU A 43 77.70 -63.61 63.22
N ALA A 44 78.91 -63.83 63.75
CA ALA A 44 79.12 -64.61 64.96
C ALA A 44 78.48 -63.95 66.20
N VAL A 45 78.61 -62.62 66.29
CA VAL A 45 77.98 -61.83 67.35
C VAL A 45 76.45 -61.84 67.19
N GLU A 46 75.95 -61.68 65.97
CA GLU A 46 74.50 -61.74 65.67
C GLU A 46 73.88 -63.11 66.01
N LEU A 47 74.60 -64.20 65.76
CA LEU A 47 74.11 -65.54 66.11
C LEU A 47 73.95 -65.70 67.63
N LYS A 48 74.89 -65.14 68.41
CA LYS A 48 74.84 -65.20 69.87
C LYS A 48 73.66 -64.40 70.42
N THR A 49 73.36 -63.23 69.88
CA THR A 49 72.17 -62.43 70.26
C THR A 49 70.87 -63.11 69.84
N ALA A 50 70.82 -63.74 68.66
CA ALA A 50 69.63 -64.47 68.19
C ALA A 50 69.27 -65.64 69.12
N ARG A 51 70.24 -66.41 69.60
CA ARG A 51 70.00 -67.53 70.55
C ARG A 51 69.48 -67.06 71.91
N VAL A 52 69.89 -65.86 72.37
CA VAL A 52 69.34 -65.25 73.59
C VAL A 52 67.89 -64.82 73.38
N ALA A 53 67.54 -64.31 72.20
CA ALA A 53 66.17 -63.93 71.87
C ALA A 53 65.22 -65.14 71.83
N GLU A 54 65.65 -66.27 71.26
CA GLU A 54 64.89 -67.53 71.26
C GLU A 54 64.57 -68.01 72.68
N SER A 55 65.56 -68.02 73.58
CA SER A 55 65.38 -68.41 74.98
C SER A 55 64.38 -67.51 75.72
N ARG A 56 64.41 -66.19 75.47
CA ARG A 56 63.43 -65.25 76.05
C ARG A 56 62.02 -65.49 75.52
N ALA A 57 61.85 -65.76 74.23
CA ALA A 57 60.55 -66.05 73.64
C ALA A 57 59.93 -67.34 74.23
N ALA A 58 60.76 -68.37 74.47
CA ALA A 58 60.32 -69.62 75.11
C ALA A 58 59.90 -69.44 76.59
N GLY A 59 60.41 -68.41 77.26
CA GLY A 59 59.96 -68.02 78.60
C GLY A 59 58.57 -67.39 78.59
N ARG A 60 58.29 -66.52 77.61
CA ARG A 60 56.99 -65.82 77.49
C ARG A 60 55.85 -66.77 77.14
N ASP A 61 56.08 -67.71 76.23
CA ASP A 61 55.08 -68.71 75.83
C ASP A 61 54.59 -69.55 77.02
N ARG A 62 55.52 -69.96 77.90
CA ARG A 62 55.18 -70.70 79.13
C ARG A 62 54.43 -69.87 80.17
N ALA A 63 54.68 -68.56 80.24
CA ALA A 63 53.93 -67.67 81.14
C ALA A 63 52.50 -67.46 80.65
N ALA A 64 52.30 -67.22 79.35
CA ALA A 64 50.98 -67.06 78.76
C ALA A 64 50.11 -68.33 78.88
N GLY A 65 50.69 -69.51 78.73
CA GLY A 65 49.99 -70.78 78.95
C GLY A 65 49.49 -70.99 80.40
N LYS A 66 50.12 -70.37 81.41
CA LYS A 66 49.63 -70.39 82.80
C LYS A 66 48.43 -69.45 82.99
N ALA A 67 48.42 -68.28 82.35
CA ALA A 67 47.31 -67.33 82.43
C ALA A 67 46.00 -67.90 81.86
N CYS A 68 46.06 -68.64 80.75
CA CYS A 68 44.91 -69.34 80.18
C CYS A 68 44.27 -70.37 81.12
N LYS A 69 45.07 -71.04 81.96
CA LYS A 69 44.54 -72.01 82.95
C LYS A 69 43.87 -71.32 84.13
N ALA A 70 44.39 -70.17 84.57
CA ALA A 70 43.79 -69.38 85.66
C ALA A 70 42.41 -68.80 85.27
N ALA A 71 42.26 -68.31 84.03
CA ALA A 71 40.99 -67.78 83.54
C ALA A 71 39.85 -68.82 83.51
N ARG A 72 40.17 -70.10 83.24
CA ARG A 72 39.18 -71.20 83.27
C ARG A 72 38.74 -71.60 84.68
N ALA A 73 39.63 -71.49 85.67
CA ALA A 73 39.29 -71.79 87.06
C ALA A 73 38.31 -70.75 87.64
N HIS A 74 38.49 -69.48 87.30
CA HIS A 74 37.64 -68.37 87.76
C HIS A 74 36.18 -68.47 87.28
N GLU A 75 35.90 -69.14 86.16
CA GLU A 75 34.51 -69.33 85.70
C GLU A 75 33.78 -70.45 86.41
N VAL A 76 34.49 -71.48 86.85
CA VAL A 76 33.90 -72.56 87.63
C VAL A 76 33.44 -72.05 89.00
N GLU A 77 34.16 -71.07 89.59
CA GLU A 77 33.80 -70.47 90.87
C GLU A 77 32.56 -69.55 90.81
N LEU A 78 32.33 -68.86 89.68
CA LEU A 78 31.22 -67.89 89.53
C LEU A 78 29.90 -68.49 89.03
N ALA A 79 29.91 -69.74 88.55
CA ALA A 79 28.73 -70.40 88.00
C ALA A 79 27.51 -70.45 88.96
N PRO A 80 27.64 -70.78 90.27
CA PRO A 80 26.49 -70.87 91.17
C PRO A 80 25.82 -69.52 91.47
N ALA A 81 26.57 -68.42 91.38
CA ALA A 81 26.05 -67.07 91.59
C ALA A 81 25.28 -66.55 90.36
N LEU A 82 25.77 -66.88 89.15
CA LEU A 82 25.09 -66.57 87.90
C LEU A 82 23.74 -67.31 87.77
N ASP A 83 23.66 -68.57 88.20
CA ASP A 83 22.40 -69.33 88.14
C ASP A 83 21.32 -68.80 89.10
N ARG A 84 21.70 -68.35 90.30
CA ARG A 84 20.75 -67.69 91.22
C ARG A 84 20.28 -66.34 90.68
N ALA A 85 21.17 -65.58 90.08
CA ALA A 85 20.82 -64.31 89.45
C ALA A 85 19.83 -64.50 88.29
N ARG A 86 20.01 -65.55 87.47
CA ARG A 86 19.08 -65.91 86.40
C ARG A 86 17.68 -66.32 86.91
N ASP A 87 17.56 -67.06 88.01
CA ASP A 87 16.24 -67.39 88.61
C ASP A 87 15.53 -66.12 89.11
N ILE A 88 16.26 -65.21 89.75
CA ILE A 88 15.72 -63.92 90.19
C ILE A 88 15.32 -63.05 88.98
N GLU A 89 16.09 -63.06 87.90
CA GLU A 89 15.79 -62.34 86.66
C GLU A 89 14.53 -62.89 85.96
N ALA A 90 14.34 -64.22 85.94
CA ALA A 90 13.13 -64.85 85.40
C ALA A 90 11.86 -64.51 86.22
N ARG A 91 11.99 -64.45 87.56
CA ARG A 91 10.90 -64.03 88.45
C ARG A 91 10.61 -62.54 88.32
N LEU A 92 11.63 -61.71 88.18
CA LEU A 92 11.47 -60.28 87.88
C LEU A 92 10.77 -60.08 86.55
N GLN A 93 11.15 -60.81 85.50
CA GLN A 93 10.52 -60.69 84.19
C GLN A 93 9.02 -61.07 84.24
N THR A 94 8.66 -62.09 85.01
CA THR A 94 7.25 -62.49 85.21
C THR A 94 6.47 -61.51 86.09
N ALA A 95 7.11 -60.94 87.11
CA ALA A 95 6.48 -59.96 87.99
C ALA A 95 6.34 -58.59 87.31
N GLU A 96 7.30 -58.20 86.46
CA GLU A 96 7.27 -56.98 85.64
C GLU A 96 6.26 -57.08 84.51
N SER A 97 6.03 -58.25 83.90
CA SER A 97 4.93 -58.41 82.94
C SER A 97 3.58 -58.26 83.63
N ARG A 98 3.40 -58.85 84.81
CA ARG A 98 2.16 -58.67 85.59
C ARG A 98 1.98 -57.24 86.10
N ASP A 99 3.06 -56.55 86.46
CA ASP A 99 3.01 -55.12 86.81
C ASP A 99 2.62 -54.28 85.60
N ARG A 100 3.20 -54.55 84.42
CA ARG A 100 2.77 -53.90 83.17
C ARG A 100 1.32 -54.18 82.84
N ASP A 101 0.83 -55.41 83.04
CA ASP A 101 -0.58 -55.74 82.79
C ASP A 101 -1.52 -55.03 83.76
N LEU A 102 -1.14 -54.89 85.03
CA LEU A 102 -1.92 -54.14 86.03
C LEU A 102 -1.86 -52.63 85.77
N GLN A 103 -0.69 -52.09 85.41
CA GLN A 103 -0.55 -50.70 85.00
C GLN A 103 -1.30 -50.41 83.69
N LEU A 104 -1.33 -51.35 82.75
CA LEU A 104 -2.15 -51.28 81.54
C LEU A 104 -3.63 -51.35 81.89
N LYS A 105 -4.05 -52.18 82.85
CA LYS A 105 -5.43 -52.21 83.33
C LYS A 105 -5.82 -50.88 83.98
N VAL A 106 -5.01 -50.34 84.88
CA VAL A 106 -5.22 -49.02 85.48
C VAL A 106 -5.25 -47.95 84.40
N ALA A 107 -4.26 -47.88 83.51
CA ALA A 107 -4.23 -46.92 82.42
C ALA A 107 -5.44 -47.07 81.48
N SER A 108 -5.87 -48.29 81.18
CA SER A 108 -7.04 -48.56 80.34
C SER A 108 -8.35 -48.19 81.02
N ALA A 109 -8.47 -48.39 82.34
CA ALA A 109 -9.64 -48.00 83.13
C ALA A 109 -9.68 -46.47 83.34
N THR A 110 -8.54 -45.84 83.63
CA THR A 110 -8.40 -44.38 83.70
C THR A 110 -8.71 -43.75 82.36
N LYS A 111 -8.20 -44.33 81.26
CA LYS A 111 -8.50 -43.89 79.91
C LYS A 111 -9.97 -44.10 79.57
N ALA A 112 -10.55 -45.25 79.85
CA ALA A 112 -11.98 -45.51 79.59
C ALA A 112 -12.89 -44.57 80.42
N LEU A 113 -12.53 -44.29 81.67
CA LEU A 113 -13.24 -43.34 82.52
C LEU A 113 -13.10 -41.90 82.00
N SER A 114 -11.89 -41.51 81.60
CA SER A 114 -11.63 -40.20 80.98
C SER A 114 -12.38 -40.07 79.66
N ASP A 115 -12.33 -41.07 78.80
CA ASP A 115 -13.01 -41.11 77.51
C ASP A 115 -14.53 -41.07 77.71
N SER A 116 -15.09 -41.79 78.70
CA SER A 116 -16.51 -41.74 79.03
C SER A 116 -16.93 -40.38 79.60
N ARG A 117 -16.14 -39.78 80.50
CA ARG A 117 -16.39 -38.43 81.02
C ARG A 117 -16.24 -37.35 79.95
N GLN A 118 -15.27 -37.48 79.07
CA GLN A 118 -15.06 -36.59 77.94
C GLN A 118 -16.17 -36.76 76.92
N ALA A 119 -16.65 -37.98 76.65
CA ALA A 119 -17.81 -38.24 75.80
C ALA A 119 -19.09 -37.68 76.41
N ALA A 120 -19.29 -37.79 77.73
CA ALA A 120 -20.42 -37.19 78.44
C ALA A 120 -20.36 -35.66 78.41
N ARG A 121 -19.19 -35.07 78.63
CA ARG A 121 -18.96 -33.62 78.53
C ARG A 121 -19.18 -33.13 77.10
N ALA A 122 -18.62 -33.82 76.10
CA ALA A 122 -18.82 -33.50 74.70
C ALA A 122 -20.29 -33.66 74.28
N ALA A 123 -21.02 -34.64 74.82
CA ALA A 123 -22.45 -34.79 74.57
C ALA A 123 -23.28 -33.68 75.23
N LEU A 124 -22.89 -33.21 76.43
CA LEU A 124 -23.49 -32.05 77.10
C LEU A 124 -23.21 -30.73 76.37
N ASP A 125 -21.96 -30.49 75.99
CA ASP A 125 -21.56 -29.30 75.23
C ASP A 125 -22.23 -29.31 73.85
N ARG A 126 -22.34 -30.49 73.21
CA ARG A 126 -23.08 -30.65 71.95
C ARG A 126 -24.58 -30.43 72.13
N ARG A 127 -25.17 -30.84 73.24
CA ARG A 127 -26.57 -30.55 73.56
C ARG A 127 -26.79 -29.05 73.80
N ALA A 128 -25.89 -28.39 74.52
CA ALA A 128 -25.95 -26.94 74.75
C ALA A 128 -25.83 -26.17 73.42
N ALA A 129 -24.83 -26.50 72.60
CA ALA A 129 -24.65 -25.90 71.28
C ALA A 129 -25.85 -26.12 70.36
N LEU A 130 -26.44 -27.31 70.36
CA LEU A 130 -27.65 -27.59 69.56
C LEU A 130 -28.90 -26.86 70.07
N LEU A 131 -28.99 -26.58 71.38
CA LEU A 131 -30.09 -25.78 71.94
C LEU A 131 -29.93 -24.29 71.62
N ASP A 132 -28.71 -23.76 71.70
CA ASP A 132 -28.41 -22.39 71.30
C ASP A 132 -28.64 -22.20 69.80
N GLU A 133 -28.17 -23.14 68.97
CA GLU A 133 -28.41 -23.16 67.52
C GLU A 133 -29.92 -23.28 67.22
N SER A 134 -30.66 -24.12 67.94
CA SER A 134 -32.12 -24.21 67.78
C SER A 134 -32.83 -22.90 68.12
N ALA A 135 -32.41 -22.20 69.18
CA ALA A 135 -33.01 -20.93 69.60
C ALA A 135 -32.68 -19.77 68.65
N GLU A 136 -31.49 -19.78 68.05
CA GLU A 136 -31.10 -18.83 67.00
C GLU A 136 -31.87 -19.08 65.70
N LEU A 137 -32.01 -20.35 65.28
CA LEU A 137 -32.79 -20.72 64.10
C LEU A 137 -34.28 -20.43 64.30
N GLU A 138 -34.82 -20.63 65.51
CA GLU A 138 -36.21 -20.30 65.84
C GLU A 138 -36.47 -18.79 65.78
N ARG A 139 -35.58 -17.97 66.36
CA ARG A 139 -35.64 -16.51 66.24
C ARG A 139 -35.56 -16.05 64.79
N TRP A 140 -34.67 -16.65 64.00
CA TRP A 140 -34.54 -16.34 62.57
C TRP A 140 -35.82 -16.72 61.80
N LEU A 141 -36.43 -17.89 62.07
CA LEU A 141 -37.68 -18.31 61.44
C LEU A 141 -38.87 -17.41 61.81
N GLU A 142 -38.92 -16.90 63.05
CA GLU A 142 -39.93 -15.94 63.52
C GLU A 142 -39.77 -14.56 62.87
N GLU A 143 -38.53 -14.06 62.76
CA GLU A 143 -38.23 -12.79 62.07
C GLU A 143 -38.55 -12.83 60.57
N HIS A 144 -38.52 -14.03 59.96
CA HIS A 144 -38.73 -14.26 58.53
C HIS A 144 -40.04 -15.01 58.23
N LEU A 145 -41.03 -14.96 59.15
CA LEU A 145 -42.31 -15.67 59.01
C LEU A 145 -43.08 -15.28 57.73
N CYS A 146 -42.90 -14.05 57.25
CA CYS A 146 -43.47 -13.56 55.99
C CYS A 146 -42.96 -14.29 54.73
N ILE A 147 -41.88 -15.07 54.84
CA ILE A 147 -41.29 -15.87 53.75
C ILE A 147 -41.92 -17.26 53.66
N SER A 148 -42.66 -17.72 54.68
CA SER A 148 -43.28 -19.05 54.69
C SER A 148 -44.24 -19.28 53.52
N GLU A 149 -45.18 -18.35 53.26
CA GLU A 149 -46.11 -18.42 52.13
C GLU A 149 -45.41 -18.37 50.76
N PHE A 150 -44.25 -17.70 50.70
CA PHE A 150 -43.40 -17.62 49.51
C PHE A 150 -42.65 -18.93 49.25
N ALA A 151 -42.03 -19.50 50.29
CA ALA A 151 -41.27 -20.73 50.22
C ALA A 151 -42.15 -21.91 49.81
N ASP A 152 -43.43 -21.94 50.17
CA ASP A 152 -44.35 -23.03 49.79
C ASP A 152 -44.84 -22.95 48.34
N ASN A 153 -44.82 -21.77 47.72
CA ASN A 153 -45.30 -21.53 46.35
C ASN A 153 -44.19 -21.06 45.38
N LEU A 154 -42.93 -21.41 45.69
CA LEU A 154 -41.73 -20.91 45.01
C LEU A 154 -41.76 -21.09 43.48
N GLU A 155 -42.25 -22.22 42.96
CA GLU A 155 -42.31 -22.48 41.51
C GLU A 155 -43.27 -21.54 40.77
N LEU A 156 -44.40 -21.20 41.39
CA LEU A 156 -45.39 -20.29 40.82
C LEU A 156 -44.82 -18.86 40.75
N TRP A 157 -44.18 -18.41 41.82
CA TRP A 157 -43.58 -17.08 41.89
C TRP A 157 -42.36 -16.94 40.97
N GLN A 158 -41.53 -17.97 40.84
CA GLN A 158 -40.44 -17.99 39.86
C GLN A 158 -40.96 -17.85 38.43
N SER A 159 -42.03 -18.56 38.07
CA SER A 159 -42.65 -18.43 36.74
C SER A 159 -43.12 -17.00 36.50
N HIS A 160 -43.78 -16.37 37.48
CA HIS A 160 -44.26 -14.99 37.36
C HIS A 160 -43.13 -13.95 37.30
N ILE A 161 -42.05 -14.12 38.06
CA ILE A 161 -40.89 -13.22 38.03
C ILE A 161 -40.12 -13.34 36.71
N VAL A 162 -39.96 -14.56 36.18
CA VAL A 162 -39.30 -14.78 34.88
C VAL A 162 -40.15 -14.29 33.72
N GLU A 163 -41.46 -14.52 33.75
CA GLU A 163 -42.40 -13.98 32.75
C GLU A 163 -42.42 -12.45 32.78
N HIS A 164 -42.45 -11.85 33.97
CA HIS A 164 -42.40 -10.41 34.14
C HIS A 164 -41.05 -9.82 33.69
N GLY A 165 -39.93 -10.42 34.09
CA GLY A 165 -38.58 -10.00 33.66
C GLY A 165 -38.40 -10.08 32.15
N ARG A 166 -38.89 -11.14 31.49
CA ARG A 166 -38.88 -11.24 30.01
C ARG A 166 -39.76 -10.18 29.36
N ALA A 167 -40.91 -9.84 29.96
CA ALA A 167 -41.78 -8.79 29.47
C ALA A 167 -41.14 -7.40 29.62
N VAL A 168 -40.47 -7.11 30.74
CA VAL A 168 -39.71 -5.87 30.99
C VAL A 168 -38.52 -5.77 30.04
N ASP A 169 -37.72 -6.83 29.87
CA ASP A 169 -36.61 -6.85 28.92
C ASP A 169 -37.06 -6.67 27.47
N SER A 170 -38.23 -7.20 27.12
CA SER A 170 -38.83 -7.03 25.80
C SER A 170 -39.37 -5.62 25.61
N GLN A 171 -39.95 -5.03 26.66
CA GLN A 171 -40.41 -3.63 26.70
C GLN A 171 -39.25 -2.66 26.56
N VAL A 172 -38.15 -2.85 27.30
CA VAL A 172 -36.93 -2.01 27.20
C VAL A 172 -36.33 -2.08 25.80
N ARG A 173 -36.19 -3.29 25.24
CA ARG A 173 -35.70 -3.47 23.86
C ARG A 173 -36.64 -2.84 22.82
N LEU A 174 -37.96 -2.98 22.99
CA LEU A 174 -38.94 -2.35 22.11
C LEU A 174 -38.96 -0.83 22.24
N ARG A 175 -38.75 -0.26 23.43
CA ARG A 175 -38.62 1.19 23.61
C ARG A 175 -37.39 1.73 22.88
N ALA A 176 -36.24 1.07 23.03
CA ALA A 176 -35.04 1.41 22.28
C ALA A 176 -35.27 1.29 20.76
N GLN A 177 -35.95 0.24 20.31
CA GLN A 177 -36.30 0.05 18.89
C GLN A 177 -37.29 1.12 18.39
N VAL A 178 -38.28 1.51 19.19
CA VAL A 178 -39.22 2.60 18.84
C VAL A 178 -38.50 3.92 18.77
N GLU A 179 -37.56 4.20 19.66
CA GLU A 179 -36.74 5.42 19.64
C GLU A 179 -35.84 5.47 18.41
N GLU A 180 -35.16 4.37 18.08
CA GLU A 180 -34.35 4.24 16.86
C GLU A 180 -35.19 4.38 15.58
N LEU A 181 -36.32 3.66 15.49
CA LEU A 181 -37.23 3.77 14.33
C LEU A 181 -37.87 5.15 14.24
N SER A 182 -38.13 5.83 15.37
CA SER A 182 -38.66 7.20 15.38
C SER A 182 -37.62 8.17 14.83
N GLY A 183 -36.36 8.05 15.27
CA GLY A 183 -35.26 8.85 14.71
C GLY A 183 -35.09 8.62 13.21
N GLN A 184 -35.10 7.38 12.76
CA GLN A 184 -35.02 7.04 11.33
C GLN A 184 -36.24 7.54 10.54
N ALA A 185 -37.45 7.47 11.11
CA ALA A 185 -38.67 7.98 10.49
C ALA A 185 -38.65 9.51 10.38
N ASP A 186 -38.15 10.21 11.40
CA ASP A 186 -37.99 11.66 11.41
C ASP A 186 -36.95 12.13 10.40
N GLU A 187 -35.77 11.49 10.34
CA GLU A 187 -34.75 11.74 9.32
C GLU A 187 -35.30 11.49 7.90
N SER A 188 -36.01 10.38 7.71
CA SER A 188 -36.65 10.05 6.43
C SER A 188 -37.75 11.04 6.05
N SER A 189 -38.53 11.53 7.02
CA SER A 189 -39.53 12.59 6.81
C SER A 189 -38.88 13.91 6.41
N GLN A 190 -37.81 14.32 7.10
CA GLN A 190 -37.06 15.54 6.77
C GLN A 190 -36.45 15.43 5.36
N ALA A 191 -35.84 14.30 5.02
CA ALA A 191 -35.31 14.05 3.68
C ALA A 191 -36.42 14.11 2.60
N ARG A 192 -37.59 13.53 2.89
CA ARG A 192 -38.77 13.61 2.01
C ARG A 192 -39.27 15.04 1.83
N ASP A 193 -39.31 15.84 2.89
CA ASP A 193 -39.75 17.24 2.84
C ASP A 193 -38.78 18.13 2.07
N VAL A 194 -37.46 17.86 2.19
CA VAL A 194 -36.44 18.50 1.36
C VAL A 194 -36.64 18.11 -0.10
N ALA A 195 -36.82 16.82 -0.40
CA ALA A 195 -37.08 16.33 -1.75
C ALA A 195 -38.40 16.91 -2.33
N ALA A 196 -39.43 17.10 -1.51
CA ALA A 196 -40.69 17.73 -1.92
C ALA A 196 -40.46 19.20 -2.34
N LYS A 197 -39.68 19.95 -1.55
CA LYS A 197 -39.30 21.32 -1.88
C LYS A 197 -38.44 21.40 -3.14
N GLU A 198 -37.51 20.46 -3.33
CA GLU A 198 -36.72 20.33 -4.56
C GLU A 198 -37.61 20.05 -5.77
N ARG A 199 -38.57 19.14 -5.65
CA ARG A 199 -39.53 18.82 -6.70
C ARG A 199 -40.36 20.03 -7.10
N ASP A 200 -40.83 20.81 -6.12
CA ASP A 200 -41.62 22.01 -6.37
C ASP A 200 -40.76 23.15 -6.97
N ARG A 201 -39.46 23.21 -6.66
CA ARG A 201 -38.51 24.11 -7.34
C ARG A 201 -38.26 23.67 -8.78
N ALA A 202 -38.01 22.38 -9.02
CA ALA A 202 -37.81 21.82 -10.35
C ALA A 202 -39.05 22.02 -11.24
N ARG A 203 -40.25 21.87 -10.68
CA ARG A 203 -41.51 22.13 -11.38
C ARG A 203 -41.65 23.59 -11.78
N ARG A 204 -41.40 24.53 -10.87
CA ARG A 204 -41.41 25.97 -11.18
C ARG A 204 -40.39 26.33 -12.27
N ALA A 205 -39.18 25.80 -12.17
CA ALA A 205 -38.14 26.01 -13.19
C ALA A 205 -38.56 25.45 -14.57
N LEU A 206 -39.27 24.32 -14.61
CA LEU A 206 -39.84 23.78 -15.85
C LEU A 206 -40.95 24.68 -16.40
N ASP A 207 -41.86 25.16 -15.55
CA ASP A 207 -42.95 26.05 -15.98
C ASP A 207 -42.39 27.39 -16.51
N GLU A 208 -41.36 27.95 -15.86
CA GLU A 208 -40.62 29.12 -16.34
C GLU A 208 -39.92 28.85 -17.68
N ALA A 209 -39.27 27.69 -17.83
CA ALA A 209 -38.63 27.31 -19.09
C ALA A 209 -39.66 27.14 -20.22
N ARG A 210 -40.83 26.57 -19.94
CA ARG A 210 -41.93 26.42 -20.91
C ARG A 210 -42.49 27.77 -21.32
N ALA A 211 -42.72 28.68 -20.37
CA ALA A 211 -43.15 30.05 -20.66
C ALA A 211 -42.12 30.79 -21.54
N ALA A 212 -40.82 30.64 -21.24
CA ALA A 212 -39.75 31.23 -22.05
C ALA A 212 -39.68 30.63 -23.47
N ALA A 213 -39.90 29.32 -23.62
CA ALA A 213 -39.98 28.66 -24.92
C ALA A 213 -41.20 29.13 -25.71
N GLU A 214 -42.37 29.27 -25.09
CA GLU A 214 -43.58 29.78 -25.74
C GLU A 214 -43.38 31.22 -26.22
N ALA A 215 -42.83 32.10 -25.39
CA ALA A 215 -42.48 33.46 -25.78
C ALA A 215 -41.41 33.51 -26.89
N ALA A 216 -40.52 32.52 -26.97
CA ALA A 216 -39.58 32.39 -28.09
C ALA A 216 -40.29 31.92 -29.38
N ARG A 217 -41.28 31.03 -29.27
CA ARG A 217 -42.10 30.58 -30.41
C ARG A 217 -42.92 31.71 -30.99
N GLU A 218 -43.58 32.49 -30.15
CA GLU A 218 -44.35 33.68 -30.57
C GLU A 218 -43.46 34.66 -31.34
N ARG A 219 -42.28 34.97 -30.81
CA ARG A 219 -41.29 35.83 -31.50
C ARG A 219 -40.79 35.26 -32.82
N CYS A 220 -40.67 33.94 -32.96
CA CYS A 220 -40.35 33.29 -34.23
C CYS A 220 -41.52 33.33 -35.22
N ALA A 221 -42.76 33.27 -34.74
CA ALA A 221 -43.96 33.31 -35.57
C ALA A 221 -44.18 34.70 -36.22
N GLU A 222 -43.77 35.77 -35.54
CA GLU A 222 -43.80 37.15 -36.08
C GLU A 222 -42.90 37.32 -37.31
N LEU A 223 -41.76 36.62 -37.34
CA LEU A 223 -40.75 36.74 -38.40
C LEU A 223 -40.29 35.36 -38.88
N PRO A 224 -41.11 34.64 -39.67
CA PRO A 224 -40.78 33.28 -40.08
C PRO A 224 -39.58 33.26 -41.03
N ALA A 225 -38.48 32.62 -40.60
CA ALA A 225 -37.21 32.54 -41.35
C ALA A 225 -37.40 32.05 -42.80
N ASP A 226 -38.28 31.08 -43.03
CA ASP A 226 -38.55 30.56 -44.37
C ASP A 226 -39.20 31.59 -45.30
N LYS A 227 -40.04 32.48 -44.76
CA LYS A 227 -40.70 33.53 -45.56
C LYS A 227 -39.71 34.64 -45.90
N THR A 228 -38.91 35.09 -44.93
CA THR A 228 -37.85 36.08 -45.15
C THR A 228 -36.81 35.58 -46.14
N ARG A 229 -36.39 34.32 -46.04
CA ARG A 229 -35.43 33.73 -46.97
C ARG A 229 -35.97 33.63 -48.40
N LYS A 230 -37.23 33.21 -48.58
CA LYS A 230 -37.87 33.22 -49.90
C LYS A 230 -37.97 34.62 -50.50
N ALA A 231 -38.28 35.62 -49.67
CA ALA A 231 -38.31 37.02 -50.11
C ALA A 231 -36.90 37.51 -50.51
N LEU A 232 -35.87 37.17 -49.73
CA LEU A 232 -34.47 37.49 -50.03
C LEU A 232 -34.02 36.86 -51.35
N ASP A 233 -34.30 35.58 -51.56
CA ASP A 233 -33.95 34.88 -52.80
C ASP A 233 -34.70 35.47 -54.01
N GLY A 234 -35.97 35.84 -53.84
CA GLY A 234 -36.75 36.56 -54.85
C GLY A 234 -36.16 37.93 -55.20
N ALA A 235 -35.82 38.74 -54.20
CA ALA A 235 -35.21 40.06 -54.40
C ALA A 235 -33.82 39.97 -55.06
N ARG A 236 -33.02 38.94 -54.75
CA ARG A 236 -31.73 38.69 -55.39
C ARG A 236 -31.89 38.32 -56.87
N ALA A 237 -32.87 37.48 -57.18
CA ALA A 237 -33.19 37.13 -58.56
C ALA A 237 -33.63 38.37 -59.35
N GLU A 238 -34.47 39.22 -58.76
CA GLU A 238 -34.88 40.49 -59.38
C GLU A 238 -33.69 41.45 -59.56
N GLN A 239 -32.81 41.59 -58.57
CA GLN A 239 -31.61 42.44 -58.70
C GLN A 239 -30.72 41.98 -59.85
N ALA A 240 -30.46 40.67 -59.98
CA ALA A 240 -29.67 40.12 -61.08
C ALA A 240 -30.31 40.42 -62.45
N GLN A 241 -31.63 40.36 -62.52
CA GLN A 241 -32.39 40.68 -63.72
C GLN A 241 -32.32 42.17 -64.09
N ILE A 242 -32.55 43.07 -63.13
CA ILE A 242 -32.43 44.53 -63.31
C ILE A 242 -31.01 44.91 -63.74
N SER A 243 -30.00 44.33 -63.10
CA SER A 243 -28.59 44.58 -63.43
C SER A 243 -28.27 44.16 -64.87
N GLY A 244 -28.75 42.97 -65.29
CA GLY A 244 -28.63 42.51 -66.68
C GLY A 244 -29.31 43.43 -67.70
N TRP A 245 -30.48 43.99 -67.36
CA TRP A 245 -31.15 44.99 -68.20
C TRP A 245 -30.40 46.32 -68.24
N LEU A 246 -29.82 46.76 -67.13
CA LEU A 246 -29.02 47.99 -67.07
C LEU A 246 -27.77 47.89 -67.93
N THR A 247 -27.08 46.74 -67.93
CA THR A 247 -25.97 46.46 -68.84
C THR A 247 -26.38 46.59 -70.30
N MET A 248 -27.48 45.94 -70.71
CA MET A 248 -28.02 46.05 -72.07
C MET A 248 -28.38 47.49 -72.46
N ALA A 249 -28.97 48.27 -71.55
CA ALA A 249 -29.32 49.67 -71.79
C ALA A 249 -28.08 50.55 -71.96
N ASN A 250 -27.02 50.31 -71.19
CA ASN A 250 -25.75 51.01 -71.34
C ASN A 250 -25.04 50.67 -72.65
N GLU A 251 -25.02 49.39 -73.05
CA GLU A 251 -24.48 48.94 -74.34
C GLU A 251 -25.24 49.59 -75.50
N ALA A 252 -26.57 49.66 -75.42
CA ALA A 252 -27.38 50.28 -76.47
C ALA A 252 -27.12 51.78 -76.58
N ALA A 253 -27.00 52.50 -75.45
CA ALA A 253 -26.62 53.91 -75.45
C ALA A 253 -25.25 54.14 -76.09
N ALA A 254 -24.26 53.31 -75.77
CA ALA A 254 -22.93 53.37 -76.38
C ALA A 254 -22.96 53.10 -77.89
N ALA A 255 -23.77 52.14 -78.35
CA ALA A 255 -23.97 51.87 -79.78
C ALA A 255 -24.64 53.06 -80.50
N THR A 256 -25.61 53.73 -79.87
CA THR A 256 -26.24 54.95 -80.40
C THR A 256 -25.24 56.10 -80.48
N GLU A 257 -24.39 56.30 -79.47
CA GLU A 257 -23.31 57.29 -79.49
C GLU A 257 -22.27 56.99 -80.59
N ALA A 258 -21.83 55.73 -80.72
CA ALA A 258 -20.90 55.31 -81.76
C ALA A 258 -21.48 55.54 -83.17
N ARG A 259 -22.77 55.25 -83.37
CA ARG A 259 -23.47 55.48 -84.63
C ARG A 259 -23.57 56.98 -84.96
N THR A 260 -23.91 57.82 -84.00
CA THR A 260 -24.01 59.28 -84.22
C THR A 260 -22.64 59.90 -84.53
N ALA A 261 -21.57 59.46 -83.83
CA ALA A 261 -20.20 59.87 -84.13
C ALA A 261 -19.75 59.44 -85.54
N ALA A 262 -20.00 58.18 -85.92
CA ALA A 262 -19.70 57.69 -87.26
C ALA A 262 -20.48 58.44 -88.35
N GLN A 263 -21.75 58.79 -88.10
CA GLN A 263 -22.56 59.59 -89.03
C GLN A 263 -22.00 61.01 -89.22
N ALA A 264 -21.57 61.67 -88.15
CA ALA A 264 -20.89 62.97 -88.25
C ALA A 264 -19.57 62.87 -89.04
N GLN A 265 -18.83 61.78 -88.88
CA GLN A 265 -17.61 61.52 -89.64
C GLN A 265 -17.90 61.26 -91.13
N ILE A 266 -18.98 60.54 -91.46
CA ILE A 266 -19.45 60.36 -92.84
C ILE A 266 -19.71 61.72 -93.49
N GLU A 267 -20.46 62.60 -92.83
CA GLU A 267 -20.78 63.95 -93.34
C GLU A 267 -19.50 64.79 -93.54
N ALA A 268 -18.57 64.75 -92.58
CA ALA A 268 -17.29 65.46 -92.68
C ALA A 268 -16.42 64.94 -93.84
N CYS A 269 -16.36 63.60 -94.04
CA CYS A 269 -15.60 62.98 -95.12
C CYS A 269 -16.23 63.28 -96.49
N GLN A 270 -17.57 63.26 -96.60
CA GLN A 270 -18.28 63.68 -97.82
C GLN A 270 -17.99 65.14 -98.16
N GLY A 271 -17.99 66.02 -97.17
CA GLY A 271 -17.62 67.43 -97.35
C GLY A 271 -16.18 67.61 -97.85
N ARG A 272 -15.21 66.89 -97.26
CA ARG A 272 -13.81 66.90 -97.74
C ARG A 272 -13.68 66.35 -99.15
N GLN A 273 -14.30 65.21 -99.44
CA GLN A 273 -14.25 64.57 -100.75
C GLN A 273 -14.85 65.47 -101.85
N ALA A 274 -15.97 66.14 -101.57
CA ALA A 274 -16.62 67.06 -102.50
C ALA A 274 -15.75 68.30 -102.77
N ARG A 275 -15.14 68.90 -101.73
CA ARG A 275 -14.20 70.02 -101.88
C ARG A 275 -12.98 69.62 -102.70
N ALA A 276 -12.36 68.49 -102.38
CA ALA A 276 -11.23 67.96 -103.12
C ALA A 276 -11.59 67.65 -104.58
N SER A 277 -12.78 67.07 -104.86
CA SER A 277 -13.21 66.84 -106.24
C SER A 277 -13.41 68.14 -107.00
N SER A 278 -14.11 69.13 -106.42
CA SER A 278 -14.32 70.44 -107.05
C SER A 278 -13.00 71.15 -107.33
N GLN A 279 -12.04 71.09 -106.41
CA GLN A 279 -10.71 71.67 -106.59
C GLN A 279 -9.94 70.94 -107.71
N ALA A 280 -9.95 69.61 -107.74
CA ALA A 280 -9.33 68.83 -108.80
C ALA A 280 -9.95 69.11 -110.18
N ASP A 281 -11.28 69.27 -110.26
CA ASP A 281 -11.99 69.60 -111.50
C ASP A 281 -11.61 71.02 -111.97
N SER A 282 -11.58 72.01 -111.05
CA SER A 282 -11.12 73.37 -111.36
C SER A 282 -9.68 73.42 -111.84
N LEU A 283 -8.77 72.70 -111.16
CA LEU A 283 -7.36 72.62 -111.54
C LEU A 283 -7.18 71.89 -112.88
N THR A 284 -8.04 70.92 -113.20
CA THR A 284 -8.03 70.22 -114.49
C THR A 284 -8.41 71.18 -115.62
N ILE A 285 -9.45 72.01 -115.42
CA ILE A 285 -9.84 73.05 -116.38
C ILE A 285 -8.69 74.06 -116.55
N GLU A 286 -8.12 74.57 -115.45
CA GLU A 286 -6.97 75.50 -115.48
C GLU A 286 -5.79 74.89 -116.23
N ARG A 287 -5.44 73.63 -115.92
CA ARG A 287 -4.39 72.86 -116.59
C ARG A 287 -4.62 72.79 -118.09
N THR A 288 -5.84 72.48 -118.55
CA THR A 288 -6.13 72.41 -119.99
C THR A 288 -5.89 73.74 -120.70
N GLY A 289 -6.25 74.87 -120.06
CA GLY A 289 -5.98 76.21 -120.58
C GLY A 289 -4.48 76.53 -120.66
N VAL A 290 -3.73 76.24 -119.60
CA VAL A 290 -2.27 76.46 -119.57
C VAL A 290 -1.53 75.53 -120.54
N VAL A 291 -1.97 74.27 -120.70
CA VAL A 291 -1.40 73.35 -121.69
C VAL A 291 -1.58 73.90 -123.11
N ALA A 292 -2.78 74.37 -123.45
CA ALA A 292 -3.03 74.98 -124.77
C ALA A 292 -2.16 76.22 -124.98
N ALA A 293 -2.06 77.11 -123.99
CA ALA A 293 -1.21 78.30 -124.06
C ALA A 293 0.29 77.96 -124.16
N HIS A 294 0.76 76.92 -123.45
CA HIS A 294 2.13 76.42 -123.54
C HIS A 294 2.41 75.83 -124.92
N GLN A 295 1.49 75.05 -125.50
CA GLN A 295 1.62 74.49 -126.84
C GLN A 295 1.70 75.58 -127.91
N GLU A 296 0.87 76.62 -127.79
CA GLU A 296 0.91 77.79 -128.68
C GLU A 296 2.23 78.57 -128.55
N ALA A 297 2.66 78.83 -127.31
CA ALA A 297 3.92 79.52 -127.01
C ALA A 297 5.13 78.72 -127.53
N ASP A 298 5.18 77.40 -127.29
CA ASP A 298 6.24 76.51 -127.77
C ASP A 298 6.25 76.41 -129.30
N ALA A 299 5.09 76.31 -129.95
CA ALA A 299 5.00 76.33 -131.41
C ALA A 299 5.50 77.67 -131.99
N THR A 300 5.18 78.79 -131.34
CA THR A 300 5.64 80.12 -131.73
C THR A 300 7.15 80.27 -131.52
N LEU A 301 7.66 79.81 -130.38
CA LEU A 301 9.10 79.77 -130.08
C LEU A 301 9.85 78.93 -131.13
N ARG A 302 9.37 77.74 -131.49
CA ARG A 302 9.96 76.91 -132.55
C ARG A 302 9.97 77.61 -133.91
N ARG A 303 8.88 78.30 -134.28
CA ARG A 303 8.84 79.10 -135.52
C ARG A 303 9.85 80.24 -135.50
N LEU A 304 10.00 80.93 -134.36
CA LEU A 304 11.00 81.99 -134.18
C LEU A 304 12.44 81.43 -134.26
N GLN A 305 12.70 80.30 -133.59
CA GLN A 305 14.00 79.60 -133.66
C GLN A 305 14.32 79.15 -135.10
N GLN A 306 13.35 78.64 -135.85
CA GLN A 306 13.51 78.29 -137.26
C GLN A 306 13.76 79.54 -138.14
N ALA A 307 13.05 80.63 -137.89
CA ALA A 307 13.25 81.91 -138.59
C ALA A 307 14.58 82.60 -138.25
N LEU A 308 15.27 82.15 -137.20
CA LEU A 308 16.59 82.58 -136.75
C LEU A 308 17.64 81.48 -136.93
N SER A 309 17.33 80.40 -137.66
CA SER A 309 18.30 79.37 -137.95
C SER A 309 19.44 79.95 -138.79
N ARG A 310 20.63 79.38 -138.63
CA ARG A 310 21.86 79.87 -139.31
C ARG A 310 21.68 79.99 -140.82
N ASP A 311 20.92 79.07 -141.42
CA ASP A 311 20.66 79.05 -142.86
C ASP A 311 19.74 80.20 -143.30
N VAL A 312 18.70 80.51 -142.51
CA VAL A 312 17.77 81.63 -142.79
C VAL A 312 18.43 82.98 -142.55
N VAL A 313 19.28 83.09 -141.53
CA VAL A 313 20.06 84.31 -141.27
C VAL A 313 21.07 84.56 -142.40
N ALA A 314 21.76 83.52 -142.87
CA ALA A 314 22.65 83.62 -144.03
C ALA A 314 21.89 84.07 -145.29
N MET A 315 20.74 83.44 -145.60
CA MET A 315 19.90 83.86 -146.74
C MET A 315 19.41 85.30 -146.63
N ARG A 316 19.15 85.81 -145.42
CA ARG A 316 18.75 87.21 -145.21
C ARG A 316 19.91 88.19 -145.42
N ALA A 317 21.12 87.81 -145.04
CA ALA A 317 22.31 88.63 -145.24
C ALA A 317 22.68 88.80 -146.73
N GLU A 318 22.22 87.88 -147.58
CA GLU A 318 22.36 87.92 -149.04
C GLU A 318 21.31 88.79 -149.75
N LEU A 319 20.34 89.38 -149.03
CA LEU A 319 19.29 90.21 -149.64
C LEU A 319 19.76 91.67 -149.80
N GLU A 320 19.74 92.16 -151.04
CA GLU A 320 20.04 93.55 -151.40
C GLU A 320 18.73 94.34 -151.64
N ASP A 321 18.70 95.62 -151.26
CA ASP A 321 17.51 96.47 -151.43
C ASP A 321 17.25 96.75 -152.92
N GLY A 322 16.02 96.47 -153.37
CA GLY A 322 15.58 96.68 -154.77
C GLY A 322 15.66 95.43 -155.65
N GLU A 323 16.30 94.34 -155.20
CA GLU A 323 16.30 93.05 -155.91
C GLU A 323 15.18 92.13 -155.42
N PRO A 324 14.52 91.35 -156.31
CA PRO A 324 13.47 90.44 -155.90
C PRO A 324 14.05 89.28 -155.07
N CYS A 325 13.56 89.10 -153.85
CA CYS A 325 13.92 87.98 -152.98
C CYS A 325 13.79 86.63 -153.69
N THR A 326 14.78 85.75 -153.59
CA THR A 326 14.77 84.41 -154.20
C THR A 326 13.69 83.48 -153.63
N VAL A 327 13.16 83.79 -152.46
CA VAL A 327 12.12 82.99 -151.80
C VAL A 327 10.71 83.51 -152.09
N CYS A 328 10.47 84.82 -152.02
CA CYS A 328 9.12 85.40 -152.14
C CYS A 328 8.93 86.40 -153.29
N GLY A 329 9.98 86.78 -154.02
CA GLY A 329 9.94 87.69 -155.16
C GLY A 329 9.70 89.17 -154.82
N SER A 330 9.61 89.54 -153.53
CA SER A 330 9.47 90.93 -153.09
C SER A 330 10.78 91.69 -153.26
N THR A 331 10.72 92.95 -153.70
CA THR A 331 11.88 93.86 -153.80
C THR A 331 12.13 94.66 -152.51
N GLU A 332 11.24 94.58 -151.54
CA GLU A 332 11.36 95.22 -150.23
C GLU A 332 11.63 94.17 -149.15
N HIS A 333 12.69 94.38 -148.34
CA HIS A 333 13.15 93.46 -147.29
C HIS A 333 13.20 94.12 -145.90
N PRO A 334 12.05 94.39 -145.24
CA PRO A 334 12.02 95.11 -143.96
C PRO A 334 12.80 94.47 -142.80
N TYR A 335 13.28 93.24 -142.96
CA TYR A 335 13.96 92.47 -141.91
C TYR A 335 15.43 92.11 -142.23
N ALA A 336 16.01 92.68 -143.30
CA ALA A 336 17.40 92.44 -143.69
C ALA A 336 18.43 92.98 -142.67
N THR A 337 18.09 94.04 -141.93
CA THR A 337 19.06 94.85 -141.13
C THR A 337 18.66 95.08 -139.67
N GLY A 338 18.07 94.08 -138.99
CA GLY A 338 17.77 94.18 -137.56
C GLY A 338 17.78 92.84 -136.83
N ASP A 339 18.83 92.61 -136.02
CA ASP A 339 18.98 91.43 -135.17
C ASP A 339 18.44 91.65 -133.73
N SER A 340 18.56 92.86 -133.17
CA SER A 340 18.25 93.11 -131.74
C SER A 340 16.77 92.93 -131.35
N LEU A 341 15.84 93.33 -132.21
CA LEU A 341 14.39 93.18 -131.96
C LEU A 341 13.97 91.70 -131.99
N LYS A 342 14.66 90.87 -132.80
CA LYS A 342 14.34 89.45 -132.96
C LYS A 342 14.85 88.63 -131.77
N ASP A 343 16.05 88.95 -131.28
CA ASP A 343 16.60 88.32 -130.07
C ASP A 343 15.77 88.65 -128.82
N SER A 344 15.25 89.89 -128.70
CA SER A 344 14.32 90.27 -127.63
C SER A 344 13.02 89.46 -127.70
N LEU A 345 12.42 89.34 -128.88
CA LEU A 345 11.19 88.55 -129.08
C LEU A 345 11.41 87.06 -128.81
N LEU A 346 12.58 86.53 -129.16
CA LEU A 346 12.96 85.14 -128.86
C LEU A 346 13.11 84.93 -127.35
N ALA A 347 13.81 85.83 -126.64
CA ALA A 347 13.99 85.78 -125.19
C ALA A 347 12.66 85.92 -124.44
N GLU A 348 11.78 86.84 -124.85
CA GLU A 348 10.44 87.00 -124.29
C GLU A 348 9.59 85.74 -124.48
N GLN A 349 9.66 85.08 -125.63
CA GLN A 349 8.90 83.86 -125.89
C GLN A 349 9.49 82.63 -125.20
N GLN A 350 10.81 82.56 -125.04
CA GLN A 350 11.47 81.57 -124.20
C GLN A 350 11.02 81.71 -122.75
N GLU A 351 11.06 82.94 -122.22
CA GLU A 351 10.61 83.25 -120.85
C GLU A 351 9.12 82.93 -120.66
N ARG A 352 8.27 83.26 -121.64
CA ARG A 352 6.85 82.88 -121.62
C ARG A 352 6.66 81.36 -121.57
N THR A 353 7.43 80.61 -122.37
CA THR A 353 7.36 79.14 -122.41
C THR A 353 7.82 78.52 -121.08
N ASP A 354 8.92 79.01 -120.51
CA ASP A 354 9.43 78.53 -119.22
C ASP A 354 8.48 78.88 -118.07
N ARG A 355 7.91 80.11 -118.05
CA ARG A 355 6.87 80.49 -117.08
C ARG A 355 5.63 79.60 -117.17
N LEU A 356 5.16 79.29 -118.38
CA LEU A 356 4.01 78.40 -118.59
C LEU A 356 4.35 76.95 -118.17
N ARG A 357 5.59 76.49 -118.37
CA ARG A 357 6.05 75.18 -117.89
C ARG A 357 6.04 75.10 -116.37
N ASP A 358 6.55 76.12 -115.68
CA ASP A 358 6.54 76.20 -114.22
C ASP A 358 5.11 76.25 -113.67
N GLN A 359 4.21 76.98 -114.35
CA GLN A 359 2.78 76.99 -114.03
C GLN A 359 2.15 75.60 -114.17
N LEU A 360 2.47 74.84 -115.23
CA LEU A 360 2.01 73.45 -115.39
C LEU A 360 2.50 72.54 -114.27
N LEU A 361 3.78 72.61 -113.91
CA LEU A 361 4.34 71.84 -112.79
C LEU A 361 3.64 72.18 -111.46
N ALA A 362 3.39 73.47 -111.21
CA ALA A 362 2.67 73.92 -110.04
C ALA A 362 1.22 73.39 -110.01
N ILE A 363 0.51 73.45 -111.14
CA ILE A 363 -0.87 72.92 -111.25
C ILE A 363 -0.88 71.40 -111.09
N ASP A 364 0.03 70.66 -111.71
CA ASP A 364 0.14 69.20 -111.58
C ASP A 364 0.38 68.78 -110.13
N SER A 365 1.24 69.51 -109.40
CA SER A 365 1.48 69.24 -107.96
C SER A 365 0.22 69.49 -107.10
N LYS A 366 -0.54 70.55 -107.39
CA LYS A 366 -1.80 70.85 -106.71
C LYS A 366 -2.87 69.80 -107.05
N LEU A 367 -2.92 69.36 -108.30
CA LEU A 367 -3.86 68.34 -108.76
C LEU A 367 -3.57 66.99 -108.09
N ALA A 368 -2.29 66.57 -108.03
CA ALA A 368 -1.88 65.35 -107.34
C ALA A 368 -2.26 65.39 -105.85
N ARG A 369 -2.02 66.51 -105.17
CA ARG A 369 -2.44 66.70 -103.77
C ARG A 369 -3.95 66.59 -103.60
N SER A 370 -4.72 67.26 -104.46
CA SER A 370 -6.19 67.24 -104.41
C SER A 370 -6.77 65.85 -104.72
N GLN A 371 -6.13 65.09 -105.63
CA GLN A 371 -6.50 63.69 -105.91
C GLN A 371 -6.19 62.75 -104.73
N GLU A 372 -5.07 62.95 -104.05
CA GLU A 372 -4.70 62.18 -102.87
C GLU A 372 -5.65 62.47 -101.69
N GLU A 373 -5.98 63.74 -101.45
CA GLU A 373 -6.98 64.15 -100.46
C GLU A 373 -8.36 63.53 -100.77
N LYS A 374 -8.75 63.47 -102.05
CA LYS A 374 -9.99 62.80 -102.49
C LYS A 374 -9.97 61.29 -102.21
N ARG A 375 -8.82 60.62 -102.40
CA ARG A 375 -8.66 59.18 -102.12
C ARG A 375 -8.70 58.91 -100.62
N ALA A 376 -7.91 59.63 -99.83
CA ALA A 376 -7.90 59.53 -98.38
C ALA A 376 -9.31 59.76 -97.78
N ALA A 377 -10.02 60.81 -98.24
CA ALA A 377 -11.39 61.06 -97.81
C ALA A 377 -12.37 59.93 -98.21
N ALA A 378 -12.15 59.25 -99.32
CA ALA A 378 -12.97 58.12 -99.76
C ALA A 378 -12.73 56.85 -98.91
N GLU A 379 -11.48 56.58 -98.54
CA GLU A 379 -11.12 55.48 -97.65
C GLU A 379 -11.68 55.71 -96.24
N GLU A 380 -11.50 56.91 -95.69
CA GLU A 380 -12.09 57.30 -94.40
C GLU A 380 -13.63 57.22 -94.42
N LEU A 381 -14.27 57.63 -95.53
CA LEU A 381 -15.71 57.50 -95.70
C LEU A 381 -16.17 56.03 -95.69
N ALA A 382 -15.43 55.14 -96.34
CA ALA A 382 -15.74 53.71 -96.35
C ALA A 382 -15.63 53.10 -94.94
N MET A 383 -14.58 53.46 -94.19
CA MET A 383 -14.43 53.04 -92.79
C MET A 383 -15.55 53.56 -91.89
N ALA A 384 -15.88 54.85 -91.99
CA ALA A 384 -16.94 55.46 -91.18
C ALA A 384 -18.33 54.87 -91.49
N ARG A 385 -18.60 54.52 -92.76
CA ARG A 385 -19.81 53.77 -93.14
C ARG A 385 -19.85 52.38 -92.51
N GLY A 386 -18.75 51.63 -92.58
CA GLY A 386 -18.65 50.32 -91.92
C GLY A 386 -18.89 50.40 -90.41
N GLN A 387 -18.35 51.42 -89.74
CA GLN A 387 -18.58 51.67 -88.31
C GLN A 387 -20.04 52.01 -88.00
N SER A 388 -20.68 52.87 -88.80
CA SER A 388 -22.09 53.24 -88.65
C SER A 388 -23.02 52.03 -88.83
N GLU A 389 -22.75 51.18 -89.83
CA GLU A 389 -23.51 49.95 -90.09
C GLU A 389 -23.33 48.92 -88.96
N ALA A 390 -22.09 48.73 -88.47
CA ALA A 390 -21.82 47.83 -87.35
C ALA A 390 -22.53 48.28 -86.07
N ALA A 391 -22.45 49.56 -85.72
CA ALA A 391 -23.14 50.13 -84.56
C ALA A 391 -24.67 50.05 -84.71
N ALA A 392 -25.20 50.24 -85.93
CA ALA A 392 -26.64 50.07 -86.20
C ALA A 392 -27.09 48.61 -86.05
N ALA A 393 -26.29 47.65 -86.50
CA ALA A 393 -26.58 46.23 -86.34
C ALA A 393 -26.55 45.80 -84.87
N GLU A 394 -25.58 46.30 -84.09
CA GLU A 394 -25.49 46.05 -82.65
C GLU A 394 -26.69 46.63 -81.90
N LEU A 395 -27.06 47.89 -82.19
CA LEU A 395 -28.24 48.52 -81.60
C LEU A 395 -29.53 47.75 -81.95
N ALA A 396 -29.68 47.27 -83.18
CA ALA A 396 -30.83 46.46 -83.59
C ALA A 396 -30.88 45.12 -82.85
N ALA A 397 -29.75 44.44 -82.68
CA ALA A 397 -29.66 43.19 -81.93
C ALA A 397 -29.96 43.38 -80.43
N LEU A 398 -29.49 44.48 -79.82
CA LEU A 398 -29.80 44.86 -78.44
C LEU A 398 -31.29 45.19 -78.28
N SER A 399 -31.85 45.96 -79.21
CA SER A 399 -33.28 46.32 -79.21
C SER A 399 -34.18 45.09 -79.37
N GLN A 400 -33.79 44.12 -80.20
CA GLN A 400 -34.51 42.86 -80.32
C GLN A 400 -34.44 42.05 -79.02
N ARG A 401 -33.23 41.86 -78.45
CA ARG A 401 -33.07 41.17 -77.15
C ARG A 401 -33.87 41.85 -76.04
N TRP A 402 -33.95 43.18 -76.06
CA TRP A 402 -34.77 43.97 -75.14
C TRP A 402 -36.26 43.71 -75.35
N ALA A 403 -36.74 43.67 -76.59
CA ALA A 403 -38.13 43.35 -76.89
C ALA A 403 -38.52 41.93 -76.45
N GLU A 404 -37.64 40.95 -76.68
CA GLU A 404 -37.86 39.55 -76.31
C GLU A 404 -37.89 39.34 -74.78
N ARG A 405 -37.03 40.05 -74.03
CA ARG A 405 -36.92 39.91 -72.57
C ARG A 405 -37.79 40.88 -71.77
N GLY A 406 -38.00 42.09 -72.27
CA GLY A 406 -38.55 43.23 -71.54
C GLY A 406 -40.07 43.40 -71.64
N SER A 407 -40.72 42.74 -72.61
CA SER A 407 -42.12 42.99 -73.01
C SER A 407 -43.19 42.76 -71.92
N ARG A 408 -42.87 42.13 -70.78
CA ARG A 408 -43.82 41.90 -69.68
C ARG A 408 -43.55 42.68 -68.40
N GLU A 409 -42.32 43.11 -68.16
CA GLU A 409 -41.89 43.57 -66.83
C GLU A 409 -41.49 45.05 -66.81
N LEU A 410 -41.17 45.63 -67.96
CA LEU A 410 -40.72 47.02 -68.10
C LEU A 410 -41.87 47.90 -68.59
N GLN A 411 -42.74 48.32 -67.66
CA GLN A 411 -43.92 49.15 -67.94
C GLN A 411 -43.54 50.48 -68.60
N GLY A 412 -43.75 50.61 -69.90
CA GLY A 412 -43.66 51.87 -70.64
C GLY A 412 -42.25 52.32 -71.07
N LEU A 413 -41.23 51.47 -70.94
CA LEU A 413 -39.87 51.74 -71.43
C LEU A 413 -39.67 51.10 -72.80
N GLU A 414 -40.10 51.81 -73.86
CA GLU A 414 -40.07 51.32 -75.24
C GLU A 414 -38.66 51.34 -75.87
N GLN A 415 -37.77 52.24 -75.42
CA GLN A 415 -36.42 52.41 -75.97
C GLN A 415 -35.33 51.99 -74.97
N VAL A 416 -34.49 51.04 -75.39
CA VAL A 416 -33.41 50.47 -74.57
C VAL A 416 -32.25 51.45 -74.33
N ASP A 417 -31.97 52.33 -75.30
CA ASP A 417 -30.85 53.28 -75.27
C ASP A 417 -31.19 54.61 -74.55
N SER A 418 -32.45 54.81 -74.17
CA SER A 418 -32.89 56.07 -73.58
C SER A 418 -32.28 56.33 -72.20
N GLU A 419 -31.95 57.60 -71.91
CA GLU A 419 -31.47 58.02 -70.59
C GLU A 419 -32.53 57.78 -69.50
N ALA A 420 -33.82 57.89 -69.85
CA ALA A 420 -34.93 57.62 -68.95
C ALA A 420 -34.94 56.14 -68.50
N THR A 421 -34.74 55.20 -69.43
CA THR A 421 -34.62 53.75 -69.14
C THR A 421 -33.46 53.49 -68.18
N ARG A 422 -32.27 54.03 -68.47
CA ARG A 422 -31.09 53.85 -67.62
C ARG A 422 -31.25 54.47 -66.23
N THR A 423 -31.92 55.62 -66.14
CA THR A 423 -32.20 56.30 -64.86
C THR A 423 -33.19 55.48 -64.03
N TRP A 424 -34.26 54.98 -64.65
CA TRP A 424 -35.25 54.14 -63.98
C TRP A 424 -34.62 52.83 -63.48
N LEU A 425 -33.82 52.14 -64.30
CA LEU A 425 -33.14 50.91 -63.94
C LEU A 425 -32.16 51.13 -62.78
N ARG A 426 -31.36 52.20 -62.80
CA ARG A 426 -30.48 52.59 -61.67
C ARG A 426 -31.29 52.85 -60.39
N GLY A 427 -32.41 53.56 -60.50
CA GLY A 427 -33.29 53.82 -59.36
C GLY A 427 -33.90 52.52 -58.79
N ARG A 428 -34.33 51.59 -59.65
CA ARG A 428 -34.85 50.28 -59.23
C ARG A 428 -33.75 49.41 -58.59
N GLU A 429 -32.55 49.40 -59.16
CA GLU A 429 -31.39 48.69 -58.61
C GLU A 429 -31.02 49.21 -57.21
N GLN A 430 -31.00 50.53 -57.02
CA GLN A 430 -30.77 51.15 -55.70
C GLN A 430 -31.88 50.83 -54.71
N ALA A 431 -33.15 50.88 -55.13
CA ALA A 431 -34.27 50.51 -54.28
C ALA A 431 -34.22 49.04 -53.85
N LEU A 432 -33.87 48.14 -54.78
CA LEU A 432 -33.67 46.71 -54.50
C LEU A 432 -32.47 46.47 -53.59
N ALA A 433 -31.37 47.22 -53.75
CA ALA A 433 -30.22 47.11 -52.85
C ALA A 433 -30.61 47.46 -51.39
N ALA A 434 -31.37 48.55 -51.19
CA ALA A 434 -31.88 48.93 -49.87
C ALA A 434 -32.96 47.96 -49.32
N GLU A 435 -33.72 47.29 -50.19
CA GLU A 435 -34.64 46.23 -49.79
C GLU A 435 -33.89 44.94 -49.39
N LEU A 436 -32.85 44.56 -50.14
CA LEU A 436 -31.99 43.43 -49.83
C LEU A 436 -31.27 43.61 -48.49
N GLU A 437 -30.73 44.79 -48.20
CA GLU A 437 -30.08 45.09 -46.92
C GLU A 437 -31.05 44.85 -45.75
N ARG A 438 -32.27 45.41 -45.83
CA ARG A 438 -33.34 45.16 -44.83
C ARG A 438 -33.74 43.69 -44.72
N LEU A 439 -33.83 42.98 -45.85
CA LEU A 439 -34.18 41.56 -45.85
C LEU A 439 -33.05 40.68 -45.27
N VAL A 440 -31.78 41.06 -45.47
CA VAL A 440 -30.63 40.40 -44.84
C VAL A 440 -30.67 40.58 -43.33
N GLU A 441 -30.88 41.81 -42.84
CA GLU A 441 -31.04 42.09 -41.41
C GLU A 441 -32.20 41.26 -40.82
N HIS A 442 -33.35 41.23 -41.50
CA HIS A 442 -34.50 40.44 -41.07
C HIS A 442 -34.23 38.91 -41.10
N ASP A 443 -33.46 38.39 -42.06
CA ASP A 443 -33.07 36.97 -42.10
C ASP A 443 -32.11 36.63 -40.94
N GLU A 444 -31.16 37.50 -40.63
CA GLU A 444 -30.26 37.35 -39.48
C GLU A 444 -31.04 37.38 -38.15
N ASP A 445 -31.97 38.32 -38.00
CA ASP A 445 -32.87 38.39 -36.85
C ASP A 445 -33.75 37.14 -36.73
N ALA A 446 -34.34 36.67 -37.84
CA ALA A 446 -35.16 35.47 -37.86
C ALA A 446 -34.36 34.23 -37.44
N ARG A 447 -33.13 34.07 -37.94
CA ARG A 447 -32.22 32.98 -37.56
C ARG A 447 -31.82 33.05 -36.09
N THR A 448 -31.55 34.25 -35.59
CA THR A 448 -31.23 34.47 -34.17
C THR A 448 -32.40 34.06 -33.28
N ARG A 449 -33.63 34.47 -33.63
CA ARG A 449 -34.85 34.05 -32.92
C ARG A 449 -35.04 32.53 -32.98
N GLN A 450 -34.84 31.91 -34.15
CA GLN A 450 -34.92 30.45 -34.33
C GLN A 450 -33.91 29.71 -33.43
N ALA A 451 -32.67 30.21 -33.32
CA ALA A 451 -31.66 29.64 -32.44
C ALA A 451 -32.04 29.79 -30.96
N GLN A 452 -32.56 30.96 -30.55
CA GLN A 452 -33.07 31.19 -29.20
C GLN A 452 -34.24 30.27 -28.85
N LEU A 453 -35.12 29.96 -29.82
CA LEU A 453 -36.17 28.97 -29.64
C LEU A 453 -35.59 27.57 -29.41
N GLY A 454 -34.64 27.12 -30.25
CA GLY A 454 -33.98 25.83 -30.07
C GLY A 454 -33.28 25.68 -28.72
N GLU A 455 -32.64 26.75 -28.23
CA GLU A 455 -32.05 26.79 -26.88
C GLU A 455 -33.15 26.70 -25.80
N ALA A 456 -34.24 27.46 -25.94
CA ALA A 456 -35.34 27.43 -24.98
C ALA A 456 -36.01 26.05 -24.91
N GLU A 457 -36.24 25.39 -26.04
CA GLU A 457 -36.78 24.02 -26.09
C GLU A 457 -35.82 22.99 -25.47
N SER A 458 -34.51 23.15 -25.70
CA SER A 458 -33.49 22.32 -25.05
C SER A 458 -33.49 22.51 -23.53
N ARG A 459 -33.67 23.75 -23.05
CA ARG A 459 -33.83 24.03 -21.61
C ARG A 459 -35.09 23.38 -21.05
N VAL A 460 -36.21 23.40 -21.78
CA VAL A 460 -37.44 22.68 -21.36
C VAL A 460 -37.16 21.18 -21.22
N SER A 461 -36.51 20.56 -22.20
CA SER A 461 -36.16 19.14 -22.12
C SER A 461 -35.24 18.83 -20.94
N ALA A 462 -34.23 19.67 -20.68
CA ALA A 462 -33.33 19.50 -19.54
C ALA A 462 -34.08 19.62 -18.21
N ARG A 463 -34.94 20.65 -18.05
CA ARG A 463 -35.77 20.84 -16.83
C ARG A 463 -36.80 19.73 -16.64
N GLN A 464 -37.31 19.15 -17.72
CA GLN A 464 -38.20 18.00 -17.65
C GLN A 464 -37.46 16.79 -17.06
N ASN A 465 -36.24 16.52 -17.55
CA ASN A 465 -35.40 15.45 -17.01
C ASN A 465 -35.02 15.69 -15.53
N ASP A 466 -34.66 16.92 -15.17
CA ASP A 466 -34.38 17.30 -13.77
C ASP A 466 -35.60 16.99 -12.88
N LEU A 467 -36.80 17.37 -13.32
CA LEU A 467 -38.04 17.13 -12.57
C LEU A 467 -38.31 15.64 -12.42
N ASP A 468 -38.10 14.83 -13.46
CA ASP A 468 -38.36 13.40 -13.42
C ASP A 468 -37.36 12.67 -12.49
N GLN A 469 -36.08 13.05 -12.47
CA GLN A 469 -35.11 12.54 -11.50
C GLN A 469 -35.46 12.89 -10.05
N VAL A 470 -35.89 14.13 -9.81
CA VAL A 470 -36.29 14.57 -8.46
C VAL A 470 -37.58 13.87 -8.02
N ARG A 471 -38.52 13.61 -8.94
CA ARG A 471 -39.73 12.81 -8.67
C ARG A 471 -39.38 11.38 -8.28
N GLU A 472 -38.51 10.71 -9.03
CA GLU A 472 -38.09 9.35 -8.71
C GLU A 472 -37.43 9.28 -7.33
N ARG A 473 -36.54 10.22 -7.01
CA ARG A 473 -35.94 10.34 -5.67
C ARG A 473 -36.98 10.57 -4.58
N PHE A 474 -37.97 11.43 -4.83
CA PHE A 474 -39.07 11.68 -3.90
C PHE A 474 -39.90 10.41 -3.68
N ASP A 475 -40.23 9.67 -4.73
CA ASP A 475 -41.04 8.45 -4.64
C ASP A 475 -40.32 7.35 -3.84
N VAL A 476 -39.01 7.19 -4.04
CA VAL A 476 -38.17 6.27 -3.24
C VAL A 476 -38.18 6.66 -1.76
N LEU A 477 -37.98 7.95 -1.45
CA LEU A 477 -38.02 8.44 -0.07
C LEU A 477 -39.41 8.31 0.56
N ALA A 478 -40.47 8.57 -0.19
CA ALA A 478 -41.85 8.42 0.26
C ALA A 478 -42.19 6.95 0.58
N ALA A 479 -41.75 6.01 -0.28
CA ALA A 479 -41.91 4.58 -0.03
C ALA A 479 -41.11 4.11 1.19
N SER A 480 -39.86 4.58 1.34
CA SER A 480 -39.02 4.28 2.51
C SER A 480 -39.64 4.80 3.80
N HIS A 481 -40.09 6.06 3.80
CA HIS A 481 -40.75 6.66 4.96
C HIS A 481 -42.04 5.91 5.31
N GLY A 482 -42.88 5.56 4.33
CA GLY A 482 -44.10 4.77 4.57
C GLY A 482 -43.80 3.38 5.18
N LYS A 483 -42.69 2.75 4.77
CA LYS A 483 -42.24 1.49 5.38
C LYS A 483 -41.79 1.69 6.83
N LEU A 484 -40.96 2.70 7.10
CA LEU A 484 -40.50 3.03 8.45
C LEU A 484 -41.67 3.39 9.37
N ASP A 485 -42.62 4.18 8.89
CA ASP A 485 -43.82 4.57 9.65
C ASP A 485 -44.68 3.33 9.99
N SER A 486 -44.87 2.41 9.05
CA SER A 486 -45.57 1.15 9.33
C SER A 486 -44.83 0.25 10.34
N GLN A 487 -43.49 0.24 10.32
CA GLN A 487 -42.66 -0.50 11.28
C GLN A 487 -42.69 0.14 12.67
N LEU A 488 -42.63 1.47 12.73
CA LEU A 488 -42.77 2.25 13.94
C LEU A 488 -44.13 2.02 14.59
N GLN A 489 -45.21 2.05 13.80
CA GLN A 489 -46.56 1.79 14.30
C GLN A 489 -46.68 0.37 14.84
N ALA A 490 -46.17 -0.63 14.11
CA ALA A 490 -46.16 -2.01 14.59
C ALA A 490 -45.33 -2.20 15.88
N ALA A 491 -44.24 -1.46 16.04
CA ALA A 491 -43.43 -1.48 17.26
C ALA A 491 -44.14 -0.78 18.44
N ARG A 492 -44.84 0.35 18.18
CA ARG A 492 -45.68 1.04 19.16
C ARG A 492 -46.84 0.16 19.64
N ASP A 493 -47.54 -0.52 18.72
CA ASP A 493 -48.64 -1.42 19.06
C ASP A 493 -48.15 -2.58 19.95
N LYS A 494 -46.96 -3.14 19.65
CA LYS A 494 -46.30 -4.14 20.51
C LYS A 494 -45.91 -3.54 21.86
N LEU A 495 -45.42 -2.31 21.91
CA LEU A 495 -45.08 -1.65 23.16
C LEU A 495 -46.30 -1.46 24.06
N VAL A 496 -47.45 -1.06 23.50
CA VAL A 496 -48.72 -0.96 24.25
C VAL A 496 -49.13 -2.33 24.81
N TYR A 497 -48.98 -3.40 24.02
CA TYR A 497 -49.21 -4.76 24.50
C TYR A 497 -48.28 -5.14 25.67
N PHE A 498 -46.97 -4.86 25.56
CA PHE A 498 -46.02 -5.16 26.64
C PHE A 498 -46.19 -4.24 27.86
N ASP A 499 -46.52 -2.96 27.70
CA ASP A 499 -46.87 -2.04 28.80
C ASP A 499 -48.05 -2.63 29.59
N SER A 500 -49.11 -3.09 28.92
CA SER A 500 -50.24 -3.74 29.61
C SER A 500 -49.86 -5.06 30.29
N THR A 501 -48.95 -5.83 29.70
CA THR A 501 -48.46 -7.11 30.26
C THR A 501 -47.56 -6.88 31.47
N VAL A 502 -46.73 -5.85 31.44
CA VAL A 502 -45.87 -5.41 32.55
C VAL A 502 -46.73 -4.86 33.67
N SER A 503 -47.73 -4.00 33.40
CA SER A 503 -48.68 -3.53 34.41
C SER A 503 -49.45 -4.69 35.07
N ALA A 504 -49.97 -5.63 34.29
CA ALA A 504 -50.63 -6.83 34.82
C ALA A 504 -49.67 -7.78 35.57
N GLY A 505 -48.36 -7.72 35.27
CA GLY A 505 -47.31 -8.42 36.00
C GLY A 505 -46.99 -7.73 37.33
N ILE A 506 -46.91 -6.40 37.35
CA ILE A 506 -46.74 -5.60 38.58
C ILE A 506 -47.92 -5.85 39.54
N GLU A 507 -49.15 -5.87 39.04
CA GLU A 507 -50.34 -6.19 39.85
C GLU A 507 -50.28 -7.63 40.41
N ARG A 508 -49.77 -8.60 39.63
CA ARG A 508 -49.57 -9.98 40.09
C ARG A 508 -48.44 -10.12 41.11
N LEU A 509 -47.41 -9.27 41.04
CA LEU A 509 -46.29 -9.22 41.98
C LEU A 509 -46.54 -8.27 43.16
N ALA A 510 -47.67 -7.55 43.20
CA ALA A 510 -48.03 -6.63 44.29
C ALA A 510 -48.01 -7.26 45.71
N PRO A 511 -48.41 -8.54 45.91
CA PRO A 511 -48.28 -9.20 47.22
C PRO A 511 -46.81 -9.43 47.64
N LEU A 512 -45.89 -9.57 46.68
CA LEU A 512 -44.46 -9.75 46.94
C LEU A 512 -43.77 -8.43 47.31
N THR A 513 -44.28 -7.28 46.86
CA THR A 513 -43.64 -5.98 47.13
C THR A 513 -43.52 -5.65 48.62
N GLU A 514 -44.49 -6.06 49.45
CA GLU A 514 -44.45 -5.84 50.90
C GLU A 514 -43.42 -6.76 51.58
N ALA A 515 -43.31 -8.03 51.16
CA ALA A 515 -42.30 -8.97 51.62
C ALA A 515 -40.86 -8.61 51.17
N LEU A 516 -40.71 -8.12 49.94
CA LEU A 516 -39.43 -7.69 49.37
C LEU A 516 -38.90 -6.39 50.00
N ALA A 517 -39.79 -5.48 50.40
CA ALA A 517 -39.44 -4.26 51.12
C ALA A 517 -38.86 -4.53 52.51
N ILE A 518 -39.38 -5.55 53.21
CA ILE A 518 -38.86 -6.01 54.52
C ILE A 518 -37.45 -6.61 54.37
N LEU A 519 -37.17 -7.28 53.24
CA LEU A 519 -35.88 -7.90 52.93
C LEU A 519 -34.86 -6.95 52.26
N GLY A 520 -35.25 -5.70 51.99
CA GLY A 520 -34.37 -4.69 51.38
C GLY A 520 -33.93 -5.00 49.94
N LEU A 521 -34.67 -5.84 49.22
CA LEU A 521 -34.32 -6.26 47.86
C LEU A 521 -35.09 -5.46 46.80
N PRO A 522 -34.41 -4.84 45.80
CA PRO A 522 -35.07 -4.08 44.75
C PRO A 522 -35.79 -5.01 43.76
N VAL A 523 -37.05 -4.68 43.44
CA VAL A 523 -37.96 -5.46 42.57
C VAL A 523 -37.48 -5.56 41.10
N GLU A 524 -36.52 -4.72 40.71
CA GLU A 524 -36.11 -4.53 39.30
C GLU A 524 -34.88 -5.35 38.86
N SER A 525 -34.42 -6.32 39.66
CA SER A 525 -33.20 -7.07 39.36
C SER A 525 -33.47 -8.41 38.67
N ALA A 526 -32.77 -8.70 37.56
CA ALA A 526 -32.74 -10.05 36.99
C ALA A 526 -32.21 -11.11 37.98
N ALA A 527 -31.43 -10.69 38.98
CA ALA A 527 -30.95 -11.52 40.08
C ALA A 527 -31.99 -11.71 41.21
N LEU A 528 -33.17 -11.08 41.13
CA LEU A 528 -34.25 -11.22 42.12
C LEU A 528 -34.75 -12.67 42.20
N SER A 529 -34.85 -13.37 41.06
CA SER A 529 -35.23 -14.78 41.06
C SER A 529 -34.20 -15.65 41.79
N GLU A 530 -32.91 -15.45 41.53
CA GLU A 530 -31.81 -16.18 42.18
C GLU A 530 -31.71 -15.87 43.68
N SER A 531 -31.87 -14.59 44.05
CA SER A 531 -31.87 -14.16 45.46
C SER A 531 -33.08 -14.70 46.22
N LEU A 532 -34.25 -14.78 45.58
CA LEU A 532 -35.44 -15.37 46.20
C LEU A 532 -35.37 -16.90 46.27
N VAL A 533 -34.79 -17.57 45.27
CA VAL A 533 -34.48 -19.01 45.34
C VAL A 533 -33.53 -19.28 46.51
N ALA A 534 -32.50 -18.45 46.67
CA ALA A 534 -31.55 -18.57 47.77
C ALA A 534 -32.26 -18.37 49.12
N ILE A 535 -33.06 -17.32 49.28
CA ILE A 535 -33.75 -17.02 50.55
C ILE A 535 -34.84 -18.06 50.89
N ALA A 536 -35.63 -18.53 49.92
CA ALA A 536 -36.58 -19.62 50.15
C ALA A 536 -35.89 -20.97 50.40
N GLY A 537 -34.75 -21.20 49.74
CA GLY A 537 -33.87 -22.34 50.01
C GLY A 537 -33.32 -22.30 51.43
N ASP A 538 -32.79 -21.14 51.85
CA ASP A 538 -32.29 -20.89 53.19
C ASP A 538 -33.40 -21.04 54.24
N TYR A 539 -34.62 -20.60 53.94
CA TYR A 539 -35.78 -20.77 54.82
C TYR A 539 -36.18 -22.25 54.99
N ARG A 540 -36.37 -23.00 53.89
CA ARG A 540 -36.67 -24.44 53.95
C ARG A 540 -35.55 -25.23 54.61
N GLN A 541 -34.29 -24.92 54.28
CA GLN A 541 -33.12 -25.56 54.86
C GLN A 541 -33.00 -25.27 56.35
N THR A 542 -33.33 -24.05 56.79
CA THR A 542 -33.33 -23.66 58.21
C THR A 542 -34.47 -24.36 58.97
N HIS A 543 -35.65 -24.49 58.37
CA HIS A 543 -36.76 -25.27 58.92
C HIS A 543 -36.43 -26.76 59.04
N GLU A 544 -35.83 -27.36 58.00
CA GLU A 544 -35.35 -28.76 58.03
C GLU A 544 -34.21 -28.96 59.02
N ARG A 545 -33.28 -28.00 59.12
CA ARG A 545 -32.17 -28.02 60.10
C ARG A 545 -32.69 -27.97 61.51
N ARG A 546 -33.67 -27.13 61.82
CA ARG A 546 -34.33 -27.11 63.13
C ARG A 546 -35.01 -28.45 63.43
N ALA A 547 -35.78 -29.01 62.50
CA ALA A 547 -36.42 -30.31 62.66
C ALA A 547 -35.41 -31.48 62.78
N ASP A 548 -34.23 -31.35 62.20
CA ASP A 548 -33.12 -32.29 62.33
C ASP A 548 -32.38 -32.13 63.67
N ILE A 549 -32.21 -30.90 64.16
CA ILE A 549 -31.69 -30.60 65.51
C ILE A 549 -32.63 -31.17 66.59
N GLU A 550 -33.95 -30.97 66.45
CA GLU A 550 -34.96 -31.55 67.35
C GLU A 550 -34.91 -33.09 67.35
N ARG A 551 -34.75 -33.73 66.18
CA ARG A 551 -34.52 -35.18 66.09
C ARG A 551 -33.20 -35.65 66.72
N LYS A 552 -32.16 -34.82 66.69
CA LYS A 552 -30.83 -35.12 67.27
C LYS A 552 -30.77 -34.91 68.77
N LEU A 553 -31.57 -34.01 69.33
CA LEU A 553 -31.63 -33.74 70.77
C LEU A 553 -32.20 -34.91 71.57
N LEU A 554 -33.22 -35.61 71.04
CA LEU A 554 -33.89 -36.71 71.73
C LEU A 554 -32.96 -37.91 72.08
N PRO A 555 -32.13 -38.45 71.16
CA PRO A 555 -31.19 -39.53 71.49
C PRO A 555 -29.98 -39.07 72.33
N LEU A 556 -29.64 -37.78 72.33
CA LEU A 556 -28.54 -37.25 73.13
C LEU A 556 -28.84 -37.30 74.64
N VAL A 557 -30.09 -37.07 75.05
CA VAL A 557 -30.50 -37.17 76.46
C VAL A 557 -30.28 -38.60 76.98
N GLY A 558 -30.78 -39.61 76.25
CA GLY A 558 -30.57 -41.02 76.60
C GLY A 558 -29.12 -41.51 76.45
N THR A 559 -28.26 -40.77 75.74
CA THR A 559 -26.82 -41.08 75.63
C THR A 559 -26.03 -40.47 76.79
N ILE A 560 -26.38 -39.26 77.22
CA ILE A 560 -25.79 -38.62 78.40
C ILE A 560 -26.10 -39.43 79.67
N GLU A 561 -27.34 -39.89 79.83
CA GLU A 561 -27.72 -40.72 81.00
C GLU A 561 -26.96 -42.05 81.04
N ARG A 562 -26.82 -42.73 79.89
CA ARG A 562 -26.04 -43.98 79.81
C ARG A 562 -24.57 -43.77 80.10
N LEU A 563 -23.96 -42.71 79.57
CA LEU A 563 -22.54 -42.39 79.80
C LEU A 563 -22.28 -41.98 81.26
N ALA A 564 -23.23 -41.33 81.92
CA ALA A 564 -23.12 -41.01 83.35
C ALA A 564 -23.09 -42.26 84.22
N VAL A 565 -24.00 -43.21 83.98
CA VAL A 565 -24.03 -44.51 84.68
C VAL A 565 -22.78 -45.33 84.37
N GLU A 566 -22.31 -45.30 83.12
CA GLU A 566 -21.10 -46.00 82.71
C GLU A 566 -19.83 -45.41 83.34
N ALA A 567 -19.75 -44.08 83.49
CA ALA A 567 -18.65 -43.42 84.18
C ALA A 567 -18.61 -43.75 85.68
N GLU A 568 -19.76 -43.89 86.34
CA GLU A 568 -19.80 -44.34 87.74
C GLU A 568 -19.31 -45.78 87.90
N ARG A 569 -19.72 -46.69 87.01
CA ARG A 569 -19.22 -48.07 86.99
C ARG A 569 -17.71 -48.14 86.77
N LEU A 570 -17.19 -47.41 85.78
CA LEU A 570 -15.76 -47.38 85.45
C LEU A 570 -14.91 -46.74 86.57
N ALA A 571 -15.46 -45.79 87.33
CA ALA A 571 -14.78 -45.22 88.48
C ALA A 571 -14.59 -46.26 89.61
N ALA A 572 -15.60 -47.09 89.87
CA ALA A 572 -15.49 -48.19 90.83
C ALA A 572 -14.48 -49.26 90.38
N GLU A 573 -14.45 -49.59 89.08
CA GLU A 573 -13.49 -50.54 88.51
C GLU A 573 -12.04 -50.03 88.57
N LEU A 574 -11.84 -48.72 88.38
CA LEU A 574 -10.52 -48.09 88.51
C LEU A 574 -9.99 -48.16 89.95
N GLU A 575 -10.83 -47.90 90.95
CA GLU A 575 -10.43 -47.95 92.37
C GLU A 575 -9.95 -49.36 92.79
N VAL A 576 -10.62 -50.41 92.27
CA VAL A 576 -10.19 -51.80 92.47
C VAL A 576 -8.86 -52.09 91.75
N ALA A 577 -8.69 -51.61 90.52
CA ALA A 577 -7.44 -51.83 89.78
C ALA A 577 -6.24 -51.09 90.40
N GLU A 578 -6.43 -49.89 90.93
CA GLU A 578 -5.38 -49.09 91.60
C GLU A 578 -4.92 -49.74 92.91
N THR A 579 -5.86 -50.30 93.68
CA THR A 579 -5.52 -51.02 94.93
C THR A 579 -4.74 -52.31 94.65
N GLU A 580 -5.08 -53.06 93.60
CA GLU A 580 -4.32 -54.24 93.16
C GLU A 580 -2.91 -53.87 92.65
N ALA A 581 -2.79 -52.81 91.84
CA ALA A 581 -1.51 -52.34 91.33
C ALA A 581 -0.58 -51.83 92.44
N ALA A 582 -1.11 -51.10 93.44
CA ALA A 582 -0.34 -50.61 94.57
C ALA A 582 0.20 -51.74 95.47
N ALA A 583 -0.57 -52.84 95.63
CA ALA A 583 -0.13 -54.02 96.36
C ALA A 583 0.97 -54.79 95.60
N HIS A 584 0.83 -54.95 94.28
CA HIS A 584 1.80 -55.63 93.42
C HIS A 584 3.12 -54.83 93.28
N GLY A 585 3.05 -53.51 93.20
CA GLY A 585 4.23 -52.64 93.15
C GLY A 585 5.13 -52.76 94.38
N LYS A 586 4.57 -52.97 95.57
CA LYS A 586 5.36 -53.24 96.80
C LYS A 586 6.11 -54.58 96.73
N ALA A 587 5.50 -55.62 96.16
CA ALA A 587 6.14 -56.93 95.98
C ALA A 587 7.26 -56.89 94.92
N LEU A 588 7.09 -56.12 93.85
CA LEU A 588 8.10 -55.91 92.81
C LEU A 588 9.36 -55.20 93.34
N ALA A 589 9.18 -54.20 94.21
CA ALA A 589 10.28 -53.48 94.84
C ALA A 589 11.16 -54.41 95.71
N ALA A 590 10.55 -55.36 96.43
CA ALA A 590 11.28 -56.35 97.22
C ALA A 590 12.13 -57.30 96.35
N LEU A 591 11.59 -57.75 95.19
CA LEU A 591 12.32 -58.59 94.23
C LEU A 591 13.51 -57.86 93.57
N ARG A 592 13.37 -56.56 93.28
CA ARG A 592 14.46 -55.73 92.74
C ARG A 592 15.61 -55.57 93.76
N GLN A 593 15.28 -55.43 95.04
CA GLN A 593 16.28 -55.38 96.11
C GLN A 593 17.06 -56.70 96.21
N SER A 594 16.39 -57.86 96.14
CA SER A 594 17.06 -59.17 96.13
C SER A 594 17.96 -59.41 94.91
N ARG A 595 17.70 -58.76 93.76
CA ARG A 595 18.60 -58.80 92.59
C ARG A 595 19.92 -58.06 92.86
N LEU A 596 19.86 -56.90 93.51
CA LEU A 596 21.04 -56.09 93.82
C LEU A 596 22.02 -56.84 94.75
N ASP A 597 21.49 -57.62 95.69
CA ASP A 597 22.28 -58.37 96.67
C ASP A 597 22.97 -59.62 96.08
N ALA A 598 22.44 -60.23 95.02
CA ALA A 598 22.91 -61.51 94.48
C ALA A 598 24.21 -61.43 93.65
N LEU A 599 24.50 -60.29 93.02
CA LEU A 599 25.67 -60.07 92.15
C LEU A 599 26.51 -58.85 92.55
N GLY A 600 26.36 -58.36 93.79
CA GLY A 600 27.13 -57.23 94.31
C GLY A 600 26.96 -55.96 93.47
N GLY A 601 25.76 -55.72 92.96
CA GLY A 601 25.43 -54.55 92.14
C GLY A 601 25.76 -54.64 90.64
N LYS A 602 26.35 -55.75 90.16
CA LYS A 602 26.57 -55.98 88.71
C LYS A 602 25.44 -56.80 88.08
N THR A 603 25.23 -56.65 86.78
CA THR A 603 24.26 -57.45 86.00
C THR A 603 24.87 -58.80 85.56
N VAL A 604 24.01 -59.78 85.26
CA VAL A 604 24.43 -61.08 84.70
C VAL A 604 25.28 -60.87 83.43
N ALA A 605 24.88 -59.94 82.56
CA ALA A 605 25.58 -59.63 81.32
C ALA A 605 26.96 -58.98 81.53
N GLU A 606 27.13 -58.13 82.54
CA GLU A 606 28.42 -57.51 82.87
C GLU A 606 29.42 -58.55 83.38
N VAL A 607 28.97 -59.46 84.25
CA VAL A 607 29.84 -60.52 84.81
C VAL A 607 30.22 -61.54 83.73
N GLU A 608 29.30 -61.91 82.84
CA GLU A 608 29.60 -62.77 81.68
C GLU A 608 30.53 -62.08 80.65
N GLY A 609 30.35 -60.78 80.45
CA GLY A 609 31.20 -59.96 79.57
C GLY A 609 32.64 -59.85 80.07
N GLU A 610 32.85 -59.60 81.37
CA GLU A 610 34.16 -59.57 82.00
C GLU A 610 34.89 -60.92 81.85
N LEU A 611 34.15 -62.02 81.96
CA LEU A 611 34.68 -63.38 81.85
C LEU A 611 35.06 -63.75 80.41
N ARG A 612 34.27 -63.30 79.43
CA ARG A 612 34.61 -63.44 78.00
C ARG A 612 35.87 -62.65 77.64
N LEU A 613 35.96 -61.39 78.07
CA LEU A 613 37.13 -60.54 77.82
C LEU A 613 38.42 -61.10 78.44
N ALA A 614 38.34 -61.69 79.63
CA ALA A 614 39.48 -62.36 80.26
C ALA A 614 39.98 -63.58 79.46
N ARG A 615 39.06 -64.35 78.84
CA ARG A 615 39.41 -65.48 77.97
C ARG A 615 40.08 -65.04 76.68
N GLU A 616 39.51 -64.04 76.02
CA GLU A 616 40.04 -63.51 74.76
C GLU A 616 41.46 -62.97 74.95
N ARG A 617 41.69 -62.16 75.99
CA ARG A 617 43.03 -61.62 76.29
C ARG A 617 44.06 -62.71 76.60
N ALA A 618 43.69 -63.72 77.40
CA ALA A 618 44.60 -64.81 77.71
C ALA A 618 44.93 -65.69 76.49
N ALA A 619 43.97 -65.88 75.59
CA ALA A 619 44.17 -66.64 74.35
C ALA A 619 45.03 -65.86 73.33
N GLU A 620 44.82 -64.55 73.20
CA GLU A 620 45.63 -63.67 72.33
C GLU A 620 47.09 -63.58 72.82
N GLU A 621 47.32 -63.44 74.12
CA GLU A 621 48.67 -63.44 74.69
C GLU A 621 49.40 -64.77 74.46
N GLN A 622 48.70 -65.90 74.55
CA GLN A 622 49.30 -67.19 74.24
C GLN A 622 49.62 -67.33 72.74
N ALA A 623 48.70 -66.94 71.86
CA ALA A 623 48.92 -67.01 70.41
C ALA A 623 50.10 -66.12 69.96
N SER A 624 50.19 -64.89 70.48
CA SER A 624 51.28 -63.96 70.17
C SER A 624 52.64 -64.45 70.70
N ALA A 625 52.68 -65.02 71.90
CA ALA A 625 53.91 -65.57 72.47
C ALA A 625 54.42 -66.81 71.71
N SER A 626 53.53 -67.72 71.31
CA SER A 626 53.88 -68.88 70.47
C SER A 626 54.43 -68.45 69.10
N LYS A 627 53.84 -67.42 68.49
CA LYS A 627 54.32 -66.87 67.21
C LYS A 627 55.73 -66.29 67.33
N ALA A 628 55.98 -65.48 68.36
CA ALA A 628 57.29 -64.87 68.59
C ALA A 628 58.42 -65.91 68.82
N LEU A 629 58.09 -67.07 69.41
CA LEU A 629 59.05 -68.16 69.57
C LEU A 629 59.44 -68.80 68.24
N VAL A 630 58.47 -69.06 67.36
CA VAL A 630 58.73 -69.63 66.03
C VAL A 630 59.60 -68.68 65.20
N GLU A 631 59.29 -67.38 65.22
CA GLU A 631 60.05 -66.36 64.51
C GLU A 631 61.51 -66.26 65.01
N ALA A 632 61.70 -66.18 66.33
CA ALA A 632 63.05 -66.10 66.92
C ALA A 632 63.91 -67.33 66.59
N ARG A 633 63.32 -68.53 66.60
CA ARG A 633 64.00 -69.77 66.24
C ARG A 633 64.38 -69.81 64.76
N SER A 634 63.48 -69.38 63.88
CA SER A 634 63.77 -69.32 62.44
C SER A 634 64.89 -68.32 62.11
N ALA A 635 64.94 -67.18 62.81
CA ALA A 635 65.97 -66.17 62.65
C ALA A 635 67.35 -66.70 63.08
N ALA A 636 67.43 -67.41 64.21
CA ALA A 636 68.68 -68.01 64.68
C ALA A 636 69.25 -69.03 63.67
N VAL A 637 68.41 -69.90 63.11
CA VAL A 637 68.82 -70.86 62.07
C VAL A 637 69.32 -70.15 60.81
N GLY A 638 68.64 -69.09 60.37
CA GLY A 638 69.02 -68.33 59.19
C GLY A 638 70.30 -67.51 59.33
N ILE A 639 70.68 -67.10 60.54
CA ILE A 639 71.94 -66.41 60.81
C ILE A 639 73.11 -67.41 60.89
N ASP A 640 72.89 -68.60 61.47
CA ASP A 640 73.91 -69.66 61.56
C ASP A 640 74.38 -70.10 60.15
N ALA A 641 73.44 -70.30 59.23
CA ALA A 641 73.75 -70.65 57.83
C ALA A 641 74.55 -69.54 57.12
N ARG A 642 74.22 -68.26 57.37
CA ARG A 642 74.93 -67.11 56.78
C ARG A 642 76.34 -66.96 57.33
N HIS A 643 76.52 -67.18 58.64
CA HIS A 643 77.82 -67.17 59.28
C HIS A 643 78.75 -68.23 58.65
N GLN A 644 78.26 -69.47 58.45
CA GLN A 644 79.03 -70.54 57.83
C GLN A 644 79.43 -70.22 56.38
N ALA A 645 78.53 -69.61 55.59
CA ALA A 645 78.83 -69.19 54.23
C ALA A 645 79.88 -68.06 54.18
N ALA A 646 79.76 -67.05 55.04
CA ALA A 646 80.70 -65.93 55.10
C ALA A 646 82.12 -66.36 55.52
N ALA A 647 82.23 -67.31 56.46
CA ALA A 647 83.51 -67.88 56.85
C ALA A 647 84.23 -68.57 55.68
N ALA A 648 83.49 -69.33 54.86
CA ALA A 648 84.03 -69.99 53.67
C ALA A 648 84.48 -68.99 52.59
N ASP A 649 83.72 -67.91 52.35
CA ASP A 649 84.06 -66.89 51.35
C ASP A 649 85.29 -66.06 51.76
N SER A 650 85.44 -65.76 53.06
CA SER A 650 86.64 -65.08 53.58
C SER A 650 87.92 -65.89 53.30
N GLU A 651 87.85 -67.21 53.47
CA GLU A 651 88.98 -68.10 53.21
C GLU A 651 89.32 -68.15 51.71
N ARG A 652 88.31 -68.17 50.82
CA ARG A 652 88.50 -68.15 49.36
C ARG A 652 89.16 -66.85 48.87
N LEU A 653 88.68 -65.70 49.33
CA LEU A 653 89.17 -64.39 48.89
C LEU A 653 90.60 -64.11 49.36
N ALA A 654 91.00 -64.65 50.52
CA ALA A 654 92.38 -64.56 50.99
C ALA A 654 93.36 -65.23 50.01
N ILE A 655 92.96 -66.35 49.40
CA ILE A 655 93.73 -67.08 48.39
C ILE A 655 93.81 -66.28 47.07
N GLU A 656 92.69 -65.74 46.60
CA GLU A 656 92.63 -64.96 45.35
C GLU A 656 93.45 -63.66 45.42
N ARG A 657 93.41 -62.97 46.56
CA ARG A 657 94.22 -61.75 46.81
C ARG A 657 95.72 -62.02 46.66
N ALA A 658 96.21 -63.15 47.18
CA ALA A 658 97.62 -63.51 47.08
C ALA A 658 98.05 -63.70 45.61
N ALA A 659 97.18 -64.30 44.78
CA ALA A 659 97.44 -64.49 43.35
C ALA A 659 97.40 -63.18 42.54
N ALA A 660 96.48 -62.27 42.86
CA ALA A 660 96.35 -60.99 42.15
C ALA A 660 97.54 -60.06 42.38
N LYS A 661 98.08 -60.02 43.61
CA LYS A 661 99.27 -59.22 43.93
C LYS A 661 100.47 -59.62 43.05
N SER A 662 100.67 -60.92 42.83
CA SER A 662 101.74 -61.40 41.95
C SER A 662 101.56 -61.00 40.48
N ARG A 663 100.32 -60.87 39.96
CA ARG A 663 100.08 -60.45 38.57
C ARG A 663 100.35 -58.97 38.32
N LEU A 664 100.04 -58.13 39.30
CA LEU A 664 100.26 -56.68 39.23
C LEU A 664 101.73 -56.33 39.10
N GLN A 665 102.56 -57.01 39.89
CA GLN A 665 104.00 -56.81 39.92
C GLN A 665 104.64 -57.19 38.57
N ALA A 666 104.11 -58.22 37.90
CA ALA A 666 104.55 -58.59 36.56
C ALA A 666 104.12 -57.59 35.46
N ALA A 667 102.96 -56.95 35.59
CA ALA A 667 102.47 -55.96 34.62
C ALA A 667 103.21 -54.61 34.72
N ALA A 668 103.64 -54.24 35.92
CA ALA A 668 104.45 -53.07 36.23
C ALA A 668 105.76 -53.03 35.41
N GLU A 669 106.52 -54.12 35.50
CA GLU A 669 107.86 -54.25 34.94
C GLU A 669 107.88 -54.11 33.40
N GLN A 670 106.87 -54.62 32.69
CA GLN A 670 106.80 -54.54 31.21
C GLN A 670 106.69 -53.10 30.68
N LEU A 671 106.08 -52.21 31.46
CA LEU A 671 105.95 -50.81 31.08
C LEU A 671 107.18 -49.98 31.50
N GLY A 672 108.20 -50.62 32.09
CA GLY A 672 109.37 -49.94 32.62
C GLY A 672 109.04 -49.06 33.82
N ILE A 673 107.97 -49.41 34.55
CA ILE A 673 107.46 -48.67 35.70
C ILE A 673 107.64 -49.57 36.92
N GLU A 674 108.59 -49.26 37.80
CA GLU A 674 108.68 -49.93 39.10
C GLU A 674 107.45 -49.57 39.95
N ILE A 675 106.70 -50.58 40.39
CA ILE A 675 105.57 -50.43 41.31
C ILE A 675 105.98 -51.04 42.66
N ASP A 676 106.04 -50.19 43.68
CA ASP A 676 106.28 -50.55 45.09
C ASP A 676 105.00 -51.05 45.78
#